data_AF-A0A5M9NUQ5-F1
#
_entry.id   AF-A0A5M9NUQ5-F1
#
_cell.length_a   1.000
_cell.length_b   1.000
_cell.length_c   1.000
_cell.angle_alpha   90.00
_cell.angle_beta   90.00
_cell.angle_gamma   90.00
#
_symmetry.space_group_name_H-M   'P 1'
#
loop_
_entity.id
_entity.type
_entity.pdbx_description
1 polymer ?
#
loop_
_entity_poly.entity_id
_entity_poly.type
_entity_poly.pdbx_seq_one_letter_code
_entity_poly.pdbx_strand_id
1 'polypeptide(L)'
;MFFKTTEQHENLRMKIRKFAEEEVKPIAFTLDQENQFPDEIVHKMTDMGIMGIPYPKEYGGAGLDVISYAIAVEELSRIDGGVGVILSAHTSLGTYPIAAYGTEEQKQKYLVPLAKGEKLGAFGLTEENAGSDAGGTETTAVLEGDHYILNGEKIFITNAGKADVYIVFAVTTPNIGTHGISAFIVEKGWEGFSFGKHYDKMGIRSSATAELVFNNVKVPKENLLGKEGEGFKIAMSTLDGGRIGIAAQALGIAQGAYENALEYSKERIQFGKPICRQQVIAFKLADMATKLRASRLLIYSAAELKGNHERYSVEAAMAKQYASDASLEIVNDALQIFGGSGYMKGMEVERAYRDAKICTIYEGTNEIQRVVIAAHIVGKAPKGQSGIKTSQHGPATGYRKKIVFNKGTSKEKVDALVKALKEDGYDFTVGIPIDTPINKAERVVSIGMGVGKRENMKLIEDLAVQAGAAIGSSRPVAETLKYVPLNRFVGMSGQKFKGNLYIACGISGAGQHLKGIVDASTIVAINIDPNAKIFKNADYGIVGDLVEIVPLLTAALDNGQPKKEAPPMKKMKRAVPKKVVPNWKHYVCNGCGYEYDPAVGDPEGEINPGTLFENIPEEWTCPACGEEKGAFIEC
;
A
#
# COMPACT_ATOMS: atom_id res chain seq x y z
N MET A 1 14.98 -17.91 -34.24
CA MET A 1 14.05 -18.45 -33.23
C MET A 1 12.69 -18.67 -33.88
N PHE A 2 12.19 -19.90 -33.86
CA PHE A 2 10.79 -20.20 -34.20
C PHE A 2 10.02 -20.24 -32.89
N PHE A 3 9.29 -19.17 -32.57
CA PHE A 3 8.49 -19.10 -31.35
C PHE A 3 7.03 -19.47 -31.67
N LYS A 4 6.62 -20.69 -31.28
CA LYS A 4 5.27 -21.23 -31.53
C LYS A 4 4.76 -21.94 -30.28
N THR A 5 3.53 -21.65 -29.89
CA THR A 5 2.81 -22.38 -28.85
C THR A 5 2.57 -23.83 -29.29
N THR A 6 2.55 -24.75 -28.32
CA THR A 6 2.23 -26.16 -28.56
C THR A 6 0.72 -26.35 -28.74
N GLU A 7 0.31 -27.51 -29.24
CA GLU A 7 -1.11 -27.86 -29.29
C GLU A 7 -1.75 -27.90 -27.90
N GLN A 8 -0.99 -28.32 -26.88
CA GLN A 8 -1.44 -28.30 -25.48
C GLN A 8 -1.71 -26.87 -24.99
N HIS A 9 -0.85 -25.91 -25.36
CA HIS A 9 -1.05 -24.50 -25.03
C HIS A 9 -2.32 -23.94 -25.68
N GLU A 10 -2.58 -24.26 -26.95
CA GLU A 10 -3.78 -23.77 -27.63
C GLU A 10 -5.06 -24.48 -27.13
N ASN A 11 -5.00 -25.75 -26.77
CA ASN A 11 -6.11 -26.45 -26.12
C ASN A 11 -6.45 -25.84 -24.76
N LEU A 12 -5.45 -25.50 -23.95
CA LEU A 12 -5.65 -24.78 -22.70
C LEU A 12 -6.26 -23.40 -22.94
N ARG A 13 -5.74 -22.64 -23.91
CA ARG A 13 -6.26 -21.33 -24.30
C ARG A 13 -7.75 -21.41 -24.63
N MET A 14 -8.16 -22.36 -25.48
CA MET A 14 -9.55 -22.55 -25.85
C MET A 14 -10.43 -22.89 -24.64
N LYS A 15 -9.96 -23.76 -23.74
CA LYS A 15 -10.69 -24.13 -22.53
C LYS A 15 -10.93 -22.92 -21.61
N ILE A 16 -9.89 -22.11 -21.37
CA ILE A 16 -9.99 -20.95 -20.48
C ILE A 16 -10.78 -19.82 -21.14
N ARG A 17 -10.60 -19.59 -22.45
CA ARG A 17 -11.40 -18.63 -23.22
C ARG A 17 -12.88 -18.94 -23.11
N LYS A 18 -13.27 -20.21 -23.34
CA LYS A 18 -14.66 -20.65 -23.23
C LYS A 18 -15.22 -20.37 -21.84
N PHE A 19 -14.48 -20.73 -20.79
CA PHE A 19 -14.86 -20.42 -19.41
C PHE A 19 -15.02 -18.92 -19.16
N ALA A 20 -14.07 -18.09 -19.62
CA ALA A 20 -14.15 -16.64 -19.44
C ALA A 20 -15.37 -16.05 -20.17
N GLU A 21 -15.71 -16.55 -21.36
CA GLU A 21 -16.88 -16.11 -22.12
C GLU A 21 -18.21 -16.56 -21.53
N GLU A 22 -18.30 -17.81 -21.06
CA GLU A 22 -19.56 -18.40 -20.58
C GLU A 22 -19.86 -18.04 -19.11
N GLU A 23 -18.82 -17.91 -18.27
CA GLU A 23 -18.99 -17.77 -16.82
C GLU A 23 -18.62 -16.37 -16.31
N VAL A 24 -17.55 -15.77 -16.82
CA VAL A 24 -17.05 -14.48 -16.31
C VAL A 24 -17.74 -13.30 -17.00
N LYS A 25 -17.82 -13.32 -18.34
CA LYS A 25 -18.35 -12.22 -19.15
C LYS A 25 -19.77 -11.79 -18.73
N PRO A 26 -20.71 -12.70 -18.45
CA PRO A 26 -22.08 -12.32 -18.09
C PRO A 26 -22.21 -11.49 -16.81
N ILE A 27 -21.27 -11.64 -15.86
CA ILE A 27 -21.33 -10.96 -14.55
C ILE A 27 -20.29 -9.85 -14.39
N ALA A 28 -19.33 -9.72 -15.31
CA ALA A 28 -18.21 -8.80 -15.20
C ALA A 28 -18.64 -7.33 -15.05
N PHE A 29 -19.77 -6.92 -15.63
CA PHE A 29 -20.27 -5.55 -15.45
C PHE A 29 -20.77 -5.31 -14.01
N THR A 30 -21.53 -6.26 -13.45
CA THR A 30 -22.02 -6.17 -12.07
C THR A 30 -20.86 -6.16 -11.08
N LEU A 31 -19.87 -7.04 -11.26
CA LEU A 31 -18.67 -7.08 -10.41
C LEU A 31 -17.92 -5.74 -10.40
N ASP A 32 -17.75 -5.12 -11.57
CA ASP A 32 -17.13 -3.80 -11.69
C ASP A 32 -17.98 -2.72 -11.02
N GLN A 33 -19.28 -2.69 -11.29
CA GLN A 33 -20.18 -1.67 -10.74
C GLN A 33 -20.22 -1.72 -9.21
N GLU A 34 -20.34 -2.92 -8.64
CA GLU A 34 -20.51 -3.15 -7.21
C GLU A 34 -19.18 -3.24 -6.44
N ASN A 35 -18.03 -3.21 -7.12
CA ASN A 35 -16.69 -3.40 -6.53
C ASN A 35 -16.63 -4.72 -5.73
N GLN A 36 -17.12 -5.80 -6.34
CA GLN A 36 -17.36 -7.07 -5.68
C GLN A 36 -16.37 -8.16 -6.13
N PHE A 37 -15.85 -8.91 -5.16
CA PHE A 37 -15.02 -10.08 -5.42
C PHE A 37 -15.84 -11.27 -5.93
N PRO A 38 -15.42 -11.98 -6.99
CA PRO A 38 -16.21 -13.03 -7.62
C PRO A 38 -15.95 -14.41 -7.00
N ASP A 39 -16.46 -14.64 -5.79
CA ASP A 39 -16.23 -15.90 -5.04
C ASP A 39 -16.60 -17.15 -5.86
N GLU A 40 -17.75 -17.16 -6.55
CA GLU A 40 -18.19 -18.30 -7.37
C GLU A 40 -17.27 -18.57 -8.56
N ILE A 41 -16.72 -17.54 -9.19
CA ILE A 41 -15.76 -17.70 -10.30
C ILE A 41 -14.47 -18.31 -9.79
N VAL A 42 -13.97 -17.85 -8.63
CA VAL A 42 -12.76 -18.41 -8.02
C VAL A 42 -12.97 -19.89 -7.68
N HIS A 43 -14.13 -20.28 -7.16
CA HIS A 43 -14.45 -21.69 -6.93
C HIS A 43 -14.46 -22.51 -8.23
N LYS A 44 -15.06 -21.99 -9.31
CA LYS A 44 -15.02 -22.69 -10.62
C LYS A 44 -13.60 -22.78 -11.18
N MET A 45 -12.75 -21.78 -10.96
CA MET A 45 -11.32 -21.83 -11.33
C MET A 45 -10.57 -22.91 -10.55
N THR A 46 -10.91 -23.12 -9.27
CA THR A 46 -10.43 -24.23 -8.46
C THR A 46 -10.85 -25.58 -9.06
N ASP A 47 -12.14 -25.77 -9.39
CA ASP A 47 -12.64 -27.01 -10.00
C ASP A 47 -11.99 -27.31 -11.36
N MET A 48 -11.61 -26.27 -12.11
CA MET A 48 -10.87 -26.40 -13.37
C MET A 48 -9.40 -26.77 -13.19
N GLY A 49 -8.86 -26.70 -11.97
CA GLY A 49 -7.46 -26.96 -11.64
C GLY A 49 -6.50 -25.86 -12.07
N ILE A 50 -6.99 -24.64 -12.32
CA ILE A 50 -6.13 -23.56 -12.85
C ILE A 50 -5.42 -22.72 -11.78
N MET A 51 -5.79 -22.88 -10.51
CA MET A 51 -5.17 -22.16 -9.39
C MET A 51 -3.69 -22.56 -9.18
N GLY A 52 -3.35 -23.83 -9.43
CA GLY A 52 -2.01 -24.38 -9.32
C GLY A 52 -1.35 -24.80 -10.65
N ILE A 53 -1.60 -24.08 -11.75
CA ILE A 53 -1.08 -24.42 -13.09
C ILE A 53 0.40 -24.82 -13.08
N PRO A 54 1.34 -23.99 -12.59
CA PRO A 54 2.76 -24.26 -12.73
C PRO A 54 3.31 -25.23 -11.68
N TYR A 55 2.49 -25.65 -10.70
CA TYR A 55 2.98 -26.44 -9.58
C TYR A 55 2.94 -27.94 -9.86
N PRO A 56 3.92 -28.71 -9.35
CA PRO A 56 3.98 -30.14 -9.56
C PRO A 56 2.72 -30.88 -9.08
N LYS A 57 2.40 -31.98 -9.77
CA LYS A 57 1.26 -32.84 -9.42
C LYS A 57 1.36 -33.47 -8.04
N GLU A 58 2.58 -33.73 -7.54
CA GLU A 58 2.82 -34.24 -6.19
C GLU A 58 2.32 -33.28 -5.09
N TYR A 59 2.26 -31.96 -5.38
CA TYR A 59 1.67 -30.97 -4.49
C TYR A 59 0.22 -30.61 -4.88
N GLY A 60 -0.41 -31.38 -5.77
CA GLY A 60 -1.79 -31.12 -6.22
C GLY A 60 -1.95 -30.03 -7.28
N GLY A 61 -0.86 -29.55 -7.87
CA GLY A 61 -0.91 -28.64 -9.02
C GLY A 61 -1.13 -29.36 -10.35
N ALA A 62 -1.30 -28.59 -11.44
CA ALA A 62 -1.54 -29.15 -12.77
C ALA A 62 -0.26 -29.70 -13.44
N GLY A 63 0.91 -29.26 -12.98
CA GLY A 63 2.22 -29.62 -13.54
C GLY A 63 2.44 -29.10 -14.96
N LEU A 64 1.82 -27.97 -15.31
CA LEU A 64 2.00 -27.32 -16.61
C LEU A 64 3.09 -26.26 -16.53
N ASP A 65 3.47 -25.68 -17.67
CA ASP A 65 4.57 -24.73 -17.75
C ASP A 65 4.13 -23.27 -17.47
N VAL A 66 5.12 -22.37 -17.39
CA VAL A 66 4.89 -20.94 -17.14
C VAL A 66 4.15 -20.28 -18.31
N ILE A 67 4.31 -20.77 -19.54
CA ILE A 67 3.57 -20.28 -20.71
C ILE A 67 2.08 -20.59 -20.55
N SER A 68 1.73 -21.80 -20.12
CA SER A 68 0.36 -22.20 -19.79
C SER A 68 -0.25 -21.29 -18.71
N TYR A 69 0.53 -20.92 -17.69
CA TYR A 69 0.13 -19.94 -16.68
C TYR A 69 -0.13 -18.55 -17.28
N ALA A 70 0.77 -18.05 -18.13
CA ALA A 70 0.60 -16.76 -18.80
C ALA A 70 -0.64 -16.75 -19.71
N ILE A 71 -0.92 -17.84 -20.43
CA ILE A 71 -2.13 -18.01 -21.24
C ILE A 71 -3.39 -17.94 -20.38
N ALA A 72 -3.40 -18.59 -19.21
CA ALA A 72 -4.54 -18.56 -18.30
C ALA A 72 -4.86 -17.13 -17.82
N VAL A 73 -3.83 -16.40 -17.40
CA VAL A 73 -3.98 -15.00 -16.97
C VAL A 73 -4.43 -14.12 -18.13
N GLU A 74 -3.86 -14.29 -19.33
CA GLU A 74 -4.23 -13.57 -20.55
C GLU A 74 -5.72 -13.75 -20.89
N GLU A 75 -6.19 -15.00 -20.98
CA GLU A 75 -7.57 -15.28 -21.42
C GLU A 75 -8.63 -14.87 -20.39
N LEU A 76 -8.33 -14.94 -19.09
CA LEU A 76 -9.21 -14.40 -18.04
C LEU A 76 -9.26 -12.86 -18.13
N SER A 77 -8.09 -12.22 -18.25
CA SER A 77 -7.97 -10.76 -18.30
C SER A 77 -8.55 -10.15 -19.57
N ARG A 78 -8.70 -10.95 -20.64
CA ARG A 78 -9.41 -10.57 -21.87
C ARG A 78 -10.86 -10.19 -21.61
N ILE A 79 -11.47 -10.81 -20.60
CA ILE A 79 -12.85 -10.50 -20.17
C ILE A 79 -12.85 -9.57 -18.96
N ASP A 80 -12.09 -9.89 -17.92
CA ASP A 80 -12.07 -9.15 -16.67
C ASP A 80 -10.66 -9.10 -16.06
N GLY A 81 -10.07 -7.89 -16.01
CA GLY A 81 -8.71 -7.69 -15.52
C GLY A 81 -8.54 -8.05 -14.04
N GLY A 82 -9.60 -7.95 -13.22
CA GLY A 82 -9.54 -8.33 -11.81
C GLY A 82 -9.61 -9.83 -11.59
N VAL A 83 -10.38 -10.59 -12.39
CA VAL A 83 -10.33 -12.06 -12.34
C VAL A 83 -8.94 -12.57 -12.72
N GLY A 84 -8.34 -12.00 -13.77
CA GLY A 84 -6.96 -12.34 -14.16
C GLY A 84 -5.93 -12.05 -13.05
N VAL A 85 -6.04 -10.93 -12.35
CA VAL A 85 -5.09 -10.59 -11.27
C VAL A 85 -5.31 -11.42 -10.00
N ILE A 86 -6.53 -11.90 -9.73
CA ILE A 86 -6.78 -12.84 -8.64
C ILE A 86 -5.95 -14.11 -8.83
N LEU A 87 -5.98 -14.69 -10.05
CA LEU A 87 -5.12 -15.83 -10.40
C LEU A 87 -3.63 -15.47 -10.30
N SER A 88 -3.23 -14.36 -10.93
CA SER A 88 -1.82 -13.94 -10.96
C SER A 88 -1.26 -13.76 -9.55
N ALA A 89 -1.95 -13.03 -8.68
CA ALA A 89 -1.52 -12.78 -7.30
C ALA A 89 -1.50 -14.06 -6.46
N HIS A 90 -2.50 -14.95 -6.62
CA HIS A 90 -2.51 -16.23 -5.93
C HIS A 90 -1.33 -17.10 -6.35
N THR A 91 -1.15 -17.35 -7.65
CA THR A 91 -0.13 -18.26 -8.16
C THR A 91 1.25 -17.62 -8.00
N SER A 92 1.52 -16.51 -8.67
CA SER A 92 2.90 -15.99 -8.77
C SER A 92 3.41 -15.29 -7.52
N LEU A 93 2.53 -14.76 -6.65
CA LEU A 93 2.95 -14.03 -5.44
C LEU A 93 2.65 -14.78 -4.15
N GLY A 94 1.45 -15.33 -3.99
CA GLY A 94 1.03 -16.02 -2.77
C GLY A 94 1.58 -17.44 -2.64
N THR A 95 1.74 -18.15 -3.76
CA THR A 95 2.05 -19.59 -3.76
C THR A 95 3.50 -19.87 -4.14
N TYR A 96 4.06 -19.14 -5.10
CA TYR A 96 5.45 -19.33 -5.56
C TYR A 96 6.51 -19.22 -4.44
N PRO A 97 6.46 -18.27 -3.49
CA PRO A 97 7.46 -18.18 -2.44
C PRO A 97 7.55 -19.46 -1.60
N ILE A 98 6.41 -20.08 -1.29
CA ILE A 98 6.35 -21.34 -0.55
C ILE A 98 6.90 -22.48 -1.42
N ALA A 99 6.53 -22.54 -2.70
CA ALA A 99 7.05 -23.56 -3.60
C ALA A 99 8.58 -23.50 -3.76
N ALA A 100 9.14 -22.30 -3.84
CA ALA A 100 10.57 -22.09 -4.09
C ALA A 100 11.44 -22.12 -2.83
N TYR A 101 10.93 -21.62 -1.70
CA TYR A 101 11.73 -21.40 -0.47
C TYR A 101 11.19 -22.13 0.76
N GLY A 102 10.04 -22.79 0.66
CA GLY A 102 9.43 -23.51 1.76
C GLY A 102 10.14 -24.83 2.07
N THR A 103 10.15 -25.21 3.35
CA THR A 103 10.49 -26.58 3.74
C THR A 103 9.43 -27.56 3.25
N GLU A 104 9.73 -28.86 3.28
CA GLU A 104 8.76 -29.87 2.87
C GLU A 104 7.48 -29.80 3.72
N GLU A 105 7.61 -29.59 5.03
CA GLU A 105 6.49 -29.45 5.96
C GLU A 105 5.63 -28.22 5.61
N GLN A 106 6.28 -27.10 5.27
CA GLN A 106 5.58 -25.89 4.82
C GLN A 106 4.87 -26.12 3.47
N LYS A 107 5.49 -26.86 2.54
CA LYS A 107 4.85 -27.20 1.27
C LYS A 107 3.63 -28.09 1.48
N GLN A 108 3.74 -29.14 2.28
CA GLN A 108 2.60 -30.01 2.59
C GLN A 108 1.48 -29.22 3.30
N LYS A 109 1.82 -28.33 4.24
CA LYS A 109 0.82 -27.55 4.98
C LYS A 109 0.16 -26.43 4.16
N TYR A 110 0.92 -25.73 3.31
CA TYR A 110 0.46 -24.52 2.64
C TYR A 110 0.45 -24.62 1.11
N LEU A 111 1.50 -25.15 0.48
CA LEU A 111 1.55 -25.26 -0.98
C LEU A 111 0.46 -26.20 -1.51
N VAL A 112 0.23 -27.35 -0.86
CA VAL A 112 -0.79 -28.31 -1.31
C VAL A 112 -2.19 -27.71 -1.38
N PRO A 113 -2.76 -27.12 -0.30
CA PRO A 113 -4.08 -26.50 -0.39
C PRO A 113 -4.12 -25.29 -1.33
N LEU A 114 -3.01 -24.54 -1.46
CA LEU A 114 -2.94 -23.44 -2.44
C LEU A 114 -2.96 -23.94 -3.88
N ALA A 115 -2.12 -24.94 -4.22
CA ALA A 115 -2.02 -25.48 -5.58
C ALA A 115 -3.32 -26.19 -6.02
N LYS A 116 -4.03 -26.81 -5.07
CA LYS A 116 -5.37 -27.36 -5.33
C LYS A 116 -6.47 -26.31 -5.47
N GLY A 117 -6.22 -25.05 -5.06
CA GLY A 117 -7.21 -23.98 -5.04
C GLY A 117 -8.20 -24.07 -3.85
N GLU A 118 -7.90 -24.89 -2.84
CA GLU A 118 -8.70 -24.99 -1.60
C GLU A 118 -8.51 -23.76 -0.70
N LYS A 119 -7.34 -23.13 -0.79
CA LYS A 119 -7.00 -21.86 -0.14
C LYS A 119 -6.56 -20.84 -1.16
N LEU A 120 -6.81 -19.56 -0.88
CA LEU A 120 -6.35 -18.44 -1.70
C LEU A 120 -5.12 -17.76 -1.05
N GLY A 121 -4.21 -17.27 -1.91
CA GLY A 121 -2.92 -16.71 -1.52
C GLY A 121 -2.84 -15.21 -1.77
N ALA A 122 -2.05 -14.51 -0.95
CA ALA A 122 -1.78 -13.08 -1.07
C ALA A 122 -0.34 -12.72 -0.63
N PHE A 123 0.11 -11.51 -0.97
CA PHE A 123 1.49 -11.07 -0.81
C PHE A 123 1.55 -9.67 -0.19
N GLY A 124 2.05 -9.57 1.04
CA GLY A 124 2.11 -8.37 1.86
C GLY A 124 3.50 -7.74 1.96
N LEU A 125 3.87 -6.91 0.97
CA LEU A 125 5.16 -6.20 0.94
C LEU A 125 5.02 -4.70 1.21
N THR A 126 4.15 -4.04 0.44
CA THR A 126 4.04 -2.58 0.36
C THR A 126 3.49 -1.93 1.64
N GLU A 127 4.06 -0.78 1.99
CA GLU A 127 3.65 0.08 3.11
C GLU A 127 3.47 1.54 2.64
N GLU A 128 2.91 2.40 3.49
CA GLU A 128 2.70 3.83 3.15
C GLU A 128 4.01 4.55 2.81
N ASN A 129 5.10 4.20 3.49
CA ASN A 129 6.45 4.73 3.28
C ASN A 129 7.24 3.89 2.24
N ALA A 130 6.92 2.61 2.07
CA ALA A 130 7.69 1.65 1.27
C ALA A 130 6.87 1.10 0.08
N GLY A 131 6.88 1.85 -1.02
CA GLY A 131 6.30 1.46 -2.32
C GLY A 131 7.38 0.97 -3.29
N SER A 132 7.85 1.88 -4.17
CA SER A 132 8.97 1.60 -5.06
C SER A 132 10.27 1.30 -4.32
N ASP A 133 10.47 1.94 -3.16
CA ASP A 133 11.54 1.61 -2.21
C ASP A 133 11.07 0.51 -1.25
N ALA A 134 10.89 -0.70 -1.78
CA ALA A 134 10.39 -1.84 -1.01
C ALA A 134 11.34 -2.27 0.14
N GLY A 135 12.59 -1.82 0.13
CA GLY A 135 13.55 -2.08 1.20
C GLY A 135 13.31 -1.25 2.46
N GLY A 136 12.50 -0.19 2.38
CA GLY A 136 12.18 0.70 3.49
C GLY A 136 11.04 0.22 4.40
N THR A 137 10.70 -1.08 4.40
CA THR A 137 9.61 -1.63 5.22
C THR A 137 9.87 -1.42 6.72
N GLU A 138 8.82 -1.06 7.47
CA GLU A 138 8.83 -0.77 8.90
C GLU A 138 8.05 -1.79 9.74
N THR A 139 7.24 -2.68 9.12
CA THR A 139 6.63 -3.82 9.84
C THR A 139 7.73 -4.65 10.51
N THR A 140 7.59 -4.96 11.79
CA THR A 140 8.59 -5.68 12.58
C THR A 140 8.14 -7.11 12.90
N ALA A 141 9.11 -7.98 13.13
CA ALA A 141 8.93 -9.33 13.65
C ALA A 141 9.98 -9.61 14.72
N VAL A 142 9.57 -9.77 15.99
CA VAL A 142 10.48 -10.00 17.13
C VAL A 142 10.33 -11.44 17.62
N LEU A 143 11.43 -12.19 17.68
CA LEU A 143 11.42 -13.57 18.17
C LEU A 143 11.21 -13.61 19.69
N GLU A 144 10.16 -14.29 20.14
CA GLU A 144 9.82 -14.53 21.54
C GLU A 144 9.63 -16.04 21.78
N GLY A 145 10.71 -16.73 22.15
CA GLY A 145 10.69 -18.17 22.39
C GLY A 145 10.49 -18.97 21.11
N ASP A 146 9.29 -19.52 20.92
CA ASP A 146 8.91 -20.41 19.80
C ASP A 146 8.10 -19.71 18.69
N HIS A 147 7.89 -18.40 18.79
CA HIS A 147 7.14 -17.61 17.80
C HIS A 147 7.72 -16.20 17.63
N TYR A 148 7.38 -15.55 16.52
CA TYR A 148 7.61 -14.13 16.28
C TYR A 148 6.35 -13.33 16.61
N ILE A 149 6.55 -12.14 17.15
CA ILE A 149 5.50 -11.13 17.31
C ILE A 149 5.59 -10.14 16.16
N LEU A 150 4.59 -10.14 15.27
CA LEU A 150 4.50 -9.22 14.15
C LEU A 150 3.67 -7.99 14.50
N ASN A 151 4.20 -6.81 14.19
CA ASN A 151 3.54 -5.52 14.34
C ASN A 151 3.78 -4.63 13.13
N GLY A 152 2.73 -3.99 12.64
CA GLY A 152 2.82 -3.10 11.49
C GLY A 152 1.59 -3.17 10.61
N GLU A 153 1.74 -2.67 9.39
CA GLU A 153 0.66 -2.63 8.42
C GLU A 153 1.20 -2.79 7.01
N LYS A 154 0.40 -3.39 6.12
CA LYS A 154 0.64 -3.41 4.68
C LYS A 154 -0.51 -2.76 3.94
N ILE A 155 -0.24 -2.11 2.82
CA ILE A 155 -1.26 -1.43 2.01
C ILE A 155 -1.28 -1.98 0.59
N PHE A 156 -2.41 -1.81 -0.09
CA PHE A 156 -2.62 -2.23 -1.48
C PHE A 156 -2.48 -3.74 -1.71
N ILE A 157 -2.85 -4.57 -0.74
CA ILE A 157 -2.65 -6.01 -0.84
C ILE A 157 -3.81 -6.64 -1.61
N THR A 158 -3.49 -7.11 -2.82
CA THR A 158 -4.41 -7.91 -3.65
C THR A 158 -4.82 -9.20 -2.93
N ASN A 159 -6.09 -9.58 -3.05
CA ASN A 159 -6.74 -10.68 -2.34
C ASN A 159 -6.85 -10.48 -0.81
N ALA A 160 -6.55 -9.30 -0.25
CA ALA A 160 -6.72 -9.04 1.18
C ALA A 160 -8.18 -9.20 1.64
N GLY A 161 -8.37 -9.84 2.80
CA GLY A 161 -9.68 -10.23 3.34
C GLY A 161 -10.31 -11.48 2.70
N LYS A 162 -9.91 -11.83 1.47
CA LYS A 162 -10.39 -13.01 0.74
C LYS A 162 -9.41 -14.19 0.77
N ALA A 163 -8.11 -13.92 0.77
CA ALA A 163 -7.07 -14.94 0.92
C ALA A 163 -7.04 -15.55 2.32
N ASP A 164 -6.53 -16.78 2.38
CA ASP A 164 -6.35 -17.55 3.60
C ASP A 164 -4.89 -17.54 4.07
N VAL A 165 -3.95 -17.45 3.13
CA VAL A 165 -2.51 -17.47 3.37
C VAL A 165 -1.86 -16.21 2.79
N TYR A 166 -1.03 -15.56 3.61
CA TYR A 166 -0.33 -14.33 3.28
C TYR A 166 1.17 -14.51 3.42
N ILE A 167 1.94 -14.13 2.40
CA ILE A 167 3.39 -13.99 2.51
C ILE A 167 3.71 -12.55 2.91
N VAL A 168 4.19 -12.35 4.13
CA VAL A 168 4.41 -11.03 4.74
C VAL A 168 5.90 -10.79 4.95
N PHE A 169 6.37 -9.60 4.59
CA PHE A 169 7.76 -9.20 4.78
C PHE A 169 7.88 -8.24 5.96
N ALA A 170 8.76 -8.56 6.89
CA ALA A 170 8.95 -7.80 8.12
C ALA A 170 10.43 -7.74 8.53
N VAL A 171 10.81 -6.66 9.21
CA VAL A 171 12.14 -6.44 9.76
C VAL A 171 12.31 -7.29 11.01
N THR A 172 13.22 -8.27 10.93
CA THR A 172 13.68 -9.05 12.10
C THR A 172 14.93 -8.44 12.72
N THR A 173 15.78 -7.81 11.90
CA THR A 173 17.02 -7.17 12.35
C THR A 173 17.07 -5.72 11.86
N PRO A 174 16.79 -4.73 12.71
CA PRO A 174 16.77 -3.33 12.29
C PRO A 174 18.17 -2.83 11.91
N ASN A 175 18.22 -1.73 11.14
CA ASN A 175 19.43 -0.99 10.79
C ASN A 175 20.48 -1.68 9.90
N ILE A 176 20.22 -2.90 9.40
CA ILE A 176 21.08 -3.58 8.41
C ILE A 176 20.49 -3.58 6.99
N GLY A 177 19.54 -2.69 6.73
CA GLY A 177 18.89 -2.50 5.44
C GLY A 177 18.13 -3.74 4.96
N THR A 178 18.22 -4.05 3.67
CA THR A 178 17.50 -5.17 3.04
C THR A 178 17.86 -6.55 3.62
N HIS A 179 19.01 -6.69 4.25
CA HIS A 179 19.44 -7.92 4.93
C HIS A 179 18.75 -8.14 6.28
N GLY A 180 18.01 -7.15 6.79
CA GLY A 180 17.25 -7.24 8.02
C GLY A 180 15.81 -7.70 7.84
N ILE A 181 15.40 -7.93 6.59
CA ILE A 181 14.02 -8.26 6.21
C ILE A 181 13.90 -9.77 6.06
N SER A 182 12.88 -10.34 6.70
CA SER A 182 12.52 -11.75 6.64
C SER A 182 11.12 -11.94 6.04
N ALA A 183 10.83 -13.15 5.56
CA ALA A 183 9.52 -13.50 5.01
C ALA A 183 8.78 -14.47 5.94
N PHE A 184 7.48 -14.25 6.12
CA PHE A 184 6.64 -15.04 7.02
C PHE A 184 5.38 -15.51 6.29
N ILE A 185 4.98 -16.75 6.56
CA ILE A 185 3.67 -17.27 6.18
C ILE A 185 2.69 -16.91 7.31
N VAL A 186 1.63 -16.16 7.02
CA VAL A 186 0.62 -15.73 7.99
C VAL A 186 -0.76 -16.23 7.55
N GLU A 187 -1.51 -16.82 8.47
CA GLU A 187 -2.86 -17.34 8.19
C GLU A 187 -3.94 -16.36 8.62
N LYS A 188 -4.98 -16.23 7.80
CA LYS A 188 -6.20 -15.50 8.14
C LYS A 188 -6.85 -16.10 9.39
N GLY A 189 -7.33 -15.23 10.28
CA GLY A 189 -8.03 -15.64 11.52
C GLY A 189 -7.13 -15.76 12.74
N TRP A 190 -5.80 -15.60 12.60
CA TRP A 190 -4.91 -15.47 13.75
C TRP A 190 -5.21 -14.20 14.56
N GLU A 191 -5.10 -14.32 15.88
CA GLU A 191 -5.34 -13.21 16.80
C GLU A 191 -4.39 -12.04 16.49
N GLY A 192 -4.94 -10.82 16.47
CA GLY A 192 -4.20 -9.61 16.13
C GLY A 192 -4.01 -9.35 14.63
N PHE A 193 -4.34 -10.31 13.76
CA PHE A 193 -4.26 -10.14 12.30
C PHE A 193 -5.64 -9.77 11.74
N SER A 194 -5.74 -8.56 11.20
CA SER A 194 -7.01 -8.02 10.67
C SER A 194 -6.82 -7.26 9.36
N PHE A 195 -7.92 -6.82 8.76
CA PHE A 195 -7.94 -6.20 7.45
C PHE A 195 -8.60 -4.83 7.49
N GLY A 196 -8.06 -3.90 6.71
CA GLY A 196 -8.73 -2.64 6.41
C GLY A 196 -9.95 -2.83 5.51
N LYS A 197 -10.63 -1.73 5.20
CA LYS A 197 -11.74 -1.77 4.23
C LYS A 197 -11.21 -2.04 2.82
N HIS A 198 -12.02 -2.74 2.03
CA HIS A 198 -11.76 -2.88 0.61
C HIS A 198 -11.69 -1.50 -0.07
N TYR A 199 -10.60 -1.22 -0.79
CA TYR A 199 -10.42 0.06 -1.49
C TYR A 199 -11.40 0.21 -2.65
N ASP A 200 -11.92 1.43 -2.82
CA ASP A 200 -12.68 1.86 -3.99
C ASP A 200 -11.72 2.35 -5.08
N LYS A 201 -11.58 1.56 -6.14
CA LYS A 201 -10.50 1.68 -7.15
C LYS A 201 -11.03 2.21 -8.49
N MET A 202 -10.13 2.78 -9.29
CA MET A 202 -10.41 3.20 -10.67
C MET A 202 -10.82 2.02 -11.57
N GLY A 203 -10.03 0.95 -11.55
CA GLY A 203 -10.25 -0.28 -12.33
C GLY A 203 -9.95 -1.51 -11.50
N ILE A 204 -10.01 -2.69 -12.13
CA ILE A 204 -9.90 -4.02 -11.55
C ILE A 204 -10.76 -4.16 -10.30
N ARG A 205 -11.99 -3.62 -10.38
CA ARG A 205 -12.93 -3.48 -9.25
C ARG A 205 -13.49 -4.82 -8.77
N SER A 206 -13.40 -5.86 -9.61
CA SER A 206 -13.65 -7.26 -9.24
C SER A 206 -12.55 -7.88 -8.37
N SER A 207 -11.38 -7.24 -8.23
CA SER A 207 -10.29 -7.73 -7.36
C SER A 207 -10.35 -7.10 -5.96
N ALA A 208 -10.19 -7.93 -4.93
CA ALA A 208 -10.08 -7.48 -3.56
C ALA A 208 -8.70 -6.82 -3.33
N THR A 209 -8.70 -5.68 -2.65
CA THR A 209 -7.50 -4.91 -2.29
C THR A 209 -7.78 -4.19 -0.98
N ALA A 210 -6.98 -4.44 0.05
CA ALA A 210 -7.17 -3.81 1.36
C ALA A 210 -5.84 -3.67 2.09
N GLU A 211 -5.91 -3.05 3.27
CA GLU A 211 -4.81 -3.02 4.22
C GLU A 211 -4.74 -4.34 5.00
N LEU A 212 -3.53 -4.75 5.36
CA LEU A 212 -3.27 -5.77 6.37
C LEU A 212 -2.82 -5.07 7.65
N VAL A 213 -3.37 -5.46 8.80
CA VAL A 213 -3.02 -4.87 10.09
C VAL A 213 -2.53 -5.97 11.02
N PHE A 214 -1.33 -5.79 11.56
CA PHE A 214 -0.68 -6.72 12.48
C PHE A 214 -0.54 -6.03 13.84
N ASN A 215 -1.24 -6.56 14.84
CA ASN A 215 -1.17 -6.10 16.22
C ASN A 215 -0.80 -7.28 17.13
N ASN A 216 0.48 -7.41 17.44
CA ASN A 216 1.07 -8.50 18.22
C ASN A 216 0.66 -9.89 17.70
N VAL A 217 0.72 -10.08 16.38
CA VAL A 217 0.37 -11.36 15.77
C VAL A 217 1.44 -12.38 16.10
N LYS A 218 1.05 -13.47 16.77
CA LYS A 218 1.93 -14.59 17.09
C LYS A 218 2.09 -15.49 15.88
N VAL A 219 3.24 -15.42 15.23
CA VAL A 219 3.60 -16.24 14.07
C VAL A 219 4.56 -17.34 14.53
N PRO A 220 4.21 -18.62 14.47
CA PRO A 220 5.11 -19.70 14.89
C PRO A 220 6.47 -19.63 14.19
N LYS A 221 7.54 -20.05 14.87
CA LYS A 221 8.90 -19.96 14.32
C LYS A 221 9.05 -20.76 13.01
N GLU A 222 8.33 -21.88 12.89
CA GLU A 222 8.26 -22.71 11.68
C GLU A 222 7.55 -22.04 10.50
N ASN A 223 6.93 -20.87 10.69
CA ASN A 223 6.32 -20.08 9.63
C ASN A 223 7.27 -19.02 9.03
N LEU A 224 8.52 -18.95 9.50
CA LEU A 224 9.59 -18.26 8.79
C LEU A 224 9.84 -18.96 7.44
N LEU A 225 9.72 -18.21 6.34
CA LEU A 225 9.94 -18.73 4.99
C LEU A 225 11.36 -18.41 4.53
N GLY A 226 12.15 -19.46 4.25
CA GLY A 226 13.59 -19.32 4.03
C GLY A 226 14.34 -19.07 5.34
N LYS A 227 15.41 -18.28 5.30
CA LYS A 227 16.17 -17.89 6.50
C LYS A 227 15.90 -16.44 6.89
N GLU A 228 16.17 -16.10 8.15
CA GLU A 228 16.17 -14.72 8.59
C GLU A 228 17.10 -13.87 7.71
N GLY A 229 16.64 -12.69 7.32
CA GLY A 229 17.38 -11.76 6.45
C GLY A 229 17.33 -12.07 4.94
N GLU A 230 16.71 -13.19 4.53
CA GLU A 230 16.53 -13.53 3.11
C GLU A 230 15.23 -12.97 2.51
N GLY A 231 14.38 -12.32 3.31
CA GLY A 231 13.07 -11.85 2.91
C GLY A 231 13.09 -10.92 1.70
N PHE A 232 14.01 -9.97 1.63
CA PHE A 232 14.10 -9.07 0.48
C PHE A 232 14.48 -9.80 -0.82
N LYS A 233 15.38 -10.79 -0.74
CA LYS A 233 15.74 -11.65 -1.88
C LYS A 233 14.54 -12.46 -2.36
N ILE A 234 13.79 -13.05 -1.42
CA ILE A 234 12.56 -13.79 -1.72
C ILE A 234 11.54 -12.86 -2.39
N ALA A 235 11.33 -11.65 -1.86
CA ALA A 235 10.42 -10.66 -2.44
C ALA A 235 10.80 -10.31 -3.89
N MET A 236 12.09 -10.02 -4.17
CA MET A 236 12.54 -9.66 -5.51
C MET A 236 12.39 -10.82 -6.50
N SER A 237 12.78 -12.04 -6.10
CA SER A 237 12.61 -13.24 -6.94
C SER A 237 11.14 -13.53 -7.25
N THR A 238 10.26 -13.27 -6.29
CA THR A 238 8.81 -13.43 -6.45
C THR A 238 8.26 -12.42 -7.45
N LEU A 239 8.62 -11.14 -7.32
CA LEU A 239 8.19 -10.07 -8.22
C LEU A 239 8.69 -10.26 -9.66
N ASP A 240 9.88 -10.84 -9.87
CA ASP A 240 10.33 -11.17 -11.23
C ASP A 240 9.36 -12.14 -11.92
N GLY A 241 8.85 -13.14 -11.20
CA GLY A 241 7.80 -14.04 -11.70
C GLY A 241 6.45 -13.36 -11.87
N GLY A 242 6.04 -12.55 -10.90
CA GLY A 242 4.76 -11.83 -10.92
C GLY A 242 4.64 -10.83 -12.07
N ARG A 243 5.75 -10.19 -12.47
CA ARG A 243 5.82 -9.32 -13.67
C ARG A 243 5.40 -10.02 -14.96
N ILE A 244 5.66 -11.32 -15.11
CA ILE A 244 5.17 -12.10 -16.26
C ILE A 244 3.64 -12.20 -16.21
N GLY A 245 3.08 -12.43 -15.02
CA GLY A 245 1.63 -12.46 -14.79
C GLY A 245 0.96 -11.11 -15.10
N ILE A 246 1.53 -10.00 -14.62
CA ILE A 246 1.01 -8.66 -14.93
C ILE A 246 1.13 -8.31 -16.40
N ALA A 247 2.22 -8.71 -17.06
CA ALA A 247 2.37 -8.52 -18.49
C ALA A 247 1.29 -9.30 -19.27
N ALA A 248 1.01 -10.55 -18.88
CA ALA A 248 -0.07 -11.37 -19.45
C ALA A 248 -1.45 -10.77 -19.21
N GLN A 249 -1.69 -10.21 -18.02
CA GLN A 249 -2.93 -9.53 -17.70
C GLN A 249 -3.14 -8.26 -18.55
N ALA A 250 -2.09 -7.43 -18.69
CA ALA A 250 -2.12 -6.25 -19.55
C ALA A 250 -2.38 -6.62 -21.03
N LEU A 251 -1.77 -7.71 -21.50
CA LEU A 251 -2.01 -8.28 -22.83
C LEU A 251 -3.46 -8.72 -22.98
N GLY A 252 -4.03 -9.43 -21.99
CA GLY A 252 -5.42 -9.87 -22.00
C GLY A 252 -6.38 -8.68 -22.10
N ILE A 253 -6.26 -7.70 -21.21
CA ILE A 253 -7.10 -6.48 -21.21
C ILE A 253 -7.05 -5.80 -22.59
N ALA A 254 -5.85 -5.66 -23.17
CA ALA A 254 -5.65 -5.07 -24.48
C ALA A 254 -6.27 -5.91 -25.60
N GLN A 255 -6.14 -7.24 -25.53
CA GLN A 255 -6.71 -8.17 -26.51
C GLN A 255 -8.23 -8.08 -26.52
N GLY A 256 -8.87 -8.06 -25.35
CA GLY A 256 -10.32 -7.91 -25.23
C GLY A 256 -10.83 -6.58 -25.78
N ALA A 257 -10.14 -5.49 -25.46
CA ALA A 257 -10.48 -4.17 -26.01
C ALA A 257 -10.32 -4.11 -27.54
N TYR A 258 -9.26 -4.72 -28.08
CA TYR A 258 -9.04 -4.82 -29.52
C TYR A 258 -10.13 -5.64 -30.22
N GLU A 259 -10.51 -6.80 -29.69
CA GLU A 259 -11.54 -7.66 -30.27
C GLU A 259 -12.90 -6.95 -30.30
N ASN A 260 -13.30 -6.30 -29.20
CA ASN A 260 -14.50 -5.48 -29.14
C ASN A 260 -14.47 -4.32 -30.16
N ALA A 261 -13.35 -3.61 -30.26
CA ALA A 261 -13.19 -2.52 -31.22
C ALA A 261 -13.26 -3.01 -32.67
N LEU A 262 -12.64 -4.16 -32.96
CA LEU A 262 -12.67 -4.78 -34.28
C LEU A 262 -14.09 -5.19 -34.67
N GLU A 263 -14.83 -5.85 -33.77
CA GLU A 263 -16.22 -6.24 -33.98
C GLU A 263 -17.10 -5.01 -34.23
N TYR A 264 -17.10 -4.06 -33.29
CA TYR A 264 -17.85 -2.81 -33.42
C TYR A 264 -17.52 -2.05 -34.72
N SER A 265 -16.25 -2.03 -35.12
CA SER A 265 -15.83 -1.33 -36.33
C SER A 265 -16.37 -1.93 -37.63
N LYS A 266 -16.70 -3.23 -37.63
CA LYS A 266 -17.33 -3.92 -38.77
C LYS A 266 -18.83 -3.68 -38.83
N GLU A 267 -19.47 -3.47 -37.69
CA GLU A 267 -20.92 -3.25 -37.59
C GLU A 267 -21.32 -1.78 -37.74
N ARG A 268 -20.56 -0.87 -37.14
CA ARG A 268 -20.90 0.56 -37.12
C ARG A 268 -20.72 1.17 -38.51
N ILE A 269 -21.79 1.74 -39.05
CA ILE A 269 -21.79 2.41 -40.36
C ILE A 269 -21.71 3.94 -40.18
N GLN A 270 -20.76 4.57 -40.86
CA GLN A 270 -20.69 6.02 -41.06
C GLN A 270 -20.20 6.32 -42.47
N PHE A 271 -20.70 7.41 -43.06
CA PHE A 271 -20.40 7.77 -44.46
C PHE A 271 -20.67 6.60 -45.43
N GLY A 272 -21.76 5.86 -45.20
CA GLY A 272 -22.24 4.79 -46.09
C GLY A 272 -21.48 3.46 -46.05
N LYS A 273 -20.50 3.27 -45.15
CA LYS A 273 -19.75 2.00 -45.01
C LYS A 273 -19.37 1.69 -43.55
N PRO A 274 -19.05 0.42 -43.22
CA PRO A 274 -18.45 0.08 -41.94
C PRO A 274 -17.22 0.96 -41.64
N ILE A 275 -17.08 1.44 -40.41
CA ILE A 275 -15.99 2.36 -40.04
C ILE A 275 -14.61 1.71 -40.20
N CYS A 276 -14.50 0.38 -40.12
CA CYS A 276 -13.26 -0.34 -40.43
C CYS A 276 -12.77 -0.18 -41.88
N ARG A 277 -13.62 0.30 -42.80
CA ARG A 277 -13.27 0.64 -44.19
C ARG A 277 -12.79 2.08 -44.36
N GLN A 278 -12.68 2.84 -43.27
CA GLN A 278 -12.00 4.13 -43.25
C GLN A 278 -10.53 3.88 -42.90
N GLN A 279 -9.62 4.41 -43.72
CA GLN A 279 -8.19 4.07 -43.63
C GLN A 279 -7.59 4.35 -42.24
N VAL A 280 -7.96 5.47 -41.62
CA VAL A 280 -7.50 5.84 -40.27
C VAL A 280 -7.90 4.80 -39.22
N ILE A 281 -9.10 4.22 -39.31
CA ILE A 281 -9.54 3.15 -38.39
C ILE A 281 -8.80 1.84 -38.69
N ALA A 282 -8.63 1.50 -39.97
CA ALA A 282 -7.88 0.32 -40.37
C ALA A 282 -6.41 0.35 -39.88
N PHE A 283 -5.76 1.53 -39.93
CA PHE A 283 -4.41 1.72 -39.40
C PHE A 283 -4.35 1.52 -37.89
N LYS A 284 -5.30 2.09 -37.13
CA LYS A 284 -5.39 1.84 -35.68
C LYS A 284 -5.49 0.34 -35.36
N LEU A 285 -6.38 -0.37 -36.05
CA LEU A 285 -6.54 -1.81 -35.87
C LEU A 285 -5.24 -2.59 -36.19
N ALA A 286 -4.53 -2.21 -37.26
CA ALA A 286 -3.26 -2.83 -37.61
C ALA A 286 -2.15 -2.57 -36.57
N ASP A 287 -2.05 -1.34 -36.06
CA ASP A 287 -1.07 -0.96 -35.04
C ASP A 287 -1.37 -1.67 -33.70
N MET A 288 -2.65 -1.74 -33.30
CA MET A 288 -3.09 -2.48 -32.12
C MET A 288 -2.72 -3.97 -32.23
N ALA A 289 -3.04 -4.60 -33.37
CA ALA A 289 -2.71 -6.01 -33.61
C ALA A 289 -1.19 -6.28 -33.55
N THR A 290 -0.39 -5.36 -34.09
CA THR A 290 1.08 -5.45 -34.05
C THR A 290 1.62 -5.37 -32.63
N LYS A 291 1.13 -4.42 -31.83
CA LYS A 291 1.49 -4.26 -30.41
C LYS A 291 1.11 -5.48 -29.57
N LEU A 292 -0.06 -6.06 -29.81
CA LEU A 292 -0.50 -7.31 -29.17
C LEU A 292 0.46 -8.46 -29.50
N ARG A 293 0.85 -8.60 -30.77
CA ARG A 293 1.80 -9.64 -31.19
C ARG A 293 3.17 -9.46 -30.54
N ALA A 294 3.70 -8.23 -30.53
CA ALA A 294 4.98 -7.91 -29.91
C ALA A 294 4.96 -8.19 -28.39
N SER A 295 3.91 -7.75 -27.69
CA SER A 295 3.74 -7.99 -26.26
C SER A 295 3.73 -9.48 -25.93
N ARG A 296 2.96 -10.29 -26.68
CA ARG A 296 2.87 -11.73 -26.47
C ARG A 296 4.20 -12.45 -26.65
N LEU A 297 5.03 -12.02 -27.61
CA LEU A 297 6.37 -12.59 -27.81
C LEU A 297 7.30 -12.31 -26.62
N LEU A 298 7.31 -11.08 -26.10
CA LEU A 298 8.12 -10.72 -24.92
C LEU A 298 7.70 -11.53 -23.69
N ILE A 299 6.40 -11.64 -23.46
CA ILE A 299 5.84 -12.35 -22.30
C ILE A 299 6.23 -13.84 -22.35
N TYR A 300 5.98 -14.50 -23.49
CA TYR A 300 6.19 -15.93 -23.55
C TYR A 300 7.68 -16.28 -23.61
N SER A 301 8.53 -15.40 -24.16
CA SER A 301 9.99 -15.55 -24.07
C SER A 301 10.47 -15.48 -22.61
N ALA A 302 9.99 -14.52 -21.82
CA ALA A 302 10.30 -14.46 -20.39
C ALA A 302 9.78 -15.68 -19.61
N ALA A 303 8.59 -16.19 -19.98
CA ALA A 303 8.01 -17.39 -19.39
C ALA A 303 8.83 -18.65 -19.70
N GLU A 304 9.30 -18.81 -20.94
CA GLU A 304 10.18 -19.92 -21.35
C GLU A 304 11.49 -19.91 -20.56
N LEU A 305 12.16 -18.75 -20.46
CA LEU A 305 13.38 -18.60 -19.64
C LEU A 305 13.14 -18.99 -18.18
N LYS A 306 12.03 -18.55 -17.59
CA LYS A 306 11.66 -18.95 -16.21
C LYS A 306 11.44 -20.46 -16.11
N GLY A 307 10.73 -21.06 -17.07
CA GLY A 307 10.45 -22.50 -17.12
C GLY A 307 11.72 -23.35 -17.24
N ASN A 308 12.74 -22.85 -17.94
CA ASN A 308 14.03 -23.50 -18.11
C ASN A 308 15.02 -23.23 -16.96
N HIS A 309 14.59 -22.54 -15.89
CA HIS A 309 15.45 -22.11 -14.78
C HIS A 309 16.61 -21.19 -15.20
N GLU A 310 16.43 -20.42 -16.28
CA GLU A 310 17.39 -19.43 -16.75
C GLU A 310 17.16 -18.09 -16.02
N ARG A 311 18.10 -17.14 -16.18
CA ARG A 311 17.88 -15.78 -15.67
C ARG A 311 16.87 -15.06 -16.57
N TYR A 312 15.83 -14.49 -15.96
CA TYR A 312 14.70 -13.90 -16.70
C TYR A 312 14.25 -12.54 -16.14
N SER A 313 14.93 -11.99 -15.14
CA SER A 313 14.50 -10.76 -14.44
C SER A 313 14.39 -9.54 -15.38
N VAL A 314 15.29 -9.45 -16.37
CA VAL A 314 15.33 -8.33 -17.33
C VAL A 314 14.24 -8.51 -18.37
N GLU A 315 14.06 -9.72 -18.87
CA GLU A 315 13.06 -10.09 -19.87
C GLU A 315 11.65 -9.92 -19.29
N ALA A 316 11.43 -10.31 -18.03
CA ALA A 316 10.18 -10.06 -17.32
C ALA A 316 9.91 -8.55 -17.13
N ALA A 317 10.94 -7.76 -16.79
CA ALA A 317 10.81 -6.30 -16.68
C ALA A 317 10.47 -5.66 -18.03
N MET A 318 11.12 -6.08 -19.12
CA MET A 318 10.83 -5.64 -20.49
C MET A 318 9.42 -6.02 -20.91
N ALA A 319 9.01 -7.27 -20.68
CA ALA A 319 7.67 -7.76 -20.99
C ALA A 319 6.60 -6.95 -20.25
N LYS A 320 6.75 -6.76 -18.93
CA LYS A 320 5.79 -6.00 -18.12
C LYS A 320 5.72 -4.53 -18.53
N GLN A 321 6.87 -3.88 -18.74
CA GLN A 321 6.91 -2.48 -19.14
C GLN A 321 6.27 -2.28 -20.52
N TYR A 322 6.69 -3.06 -21.53
CA TYR A 322 6.17 -2.92 -22.88
C TYR A 322 4.70 -3.28 -22.98
N ALA A 323 4.27 -4.43 -22.43
CA ALA A 323 2.89 -4.88 -22.52
C ALA A 323 1.91 -3.92 -21.83
N SER A 324 2.30 -3.33 -20.69
CA SER A 324 1.45 -2.37 -19.98
C SER A 324 1.40 -0.99 -20.66
N ASP A 325 2.51 -0.49 -21.22
CA ASP A 325 2.50 0.74 -22.04
C ASP A 325 1.65 0.53 -23.32
N ALA A 326 1.88 -0.58 -24.02
CA ALA A 326 1.11 -0.95 -25.21
C ALA A 326 -0.39 -1.14 -24.91
N SER A 327 -0.72 -1.73 -23.75
CA SER A 327 -2.11 -1.93 -23.31
C SER A 327 -2.83 -0.59 -23.20
N LEU A 328 -2.21 0.43 -22.59
CA LEU A 328 -2.80 1.78 -22.50
C LEU A 328 -3.05 2.42 -23.87
N GLU A 329 -2.13 2.26 -24.82
CA GLU A 329 -2.31 2.78 -26.18
C GLU A 329 -3.46 2.05 -26.90
N ILE A 330 -3.53 0.72 -26.76
CA ILE A 330 -4.56 -0.12 -27.38
C ILE A 330 -5.94 0.22 -26.81
N VAL A 331 -6.12 0.24 -25.49
CA VAL A 331 -7.43 0.53 -24.89
C VAL A 331 -7.89 1.96 -25.18
N ASN A 332 -6.95 2.92 -25.31
CA ASN A 332 -7.26 4.28 -25.73
C ASN A 332 -7.80 4.33 -27.16
N ASP A 333 -7.14 3.65 -28.10
CA ASP A 333 -7.61 3.57 -29.49
C ASP A 333 -8.91 2.76 -29.62
N ALA A 334 -9.08 1.69 -28.85
CA ALA A 334 -10.32 0.93 -28.79
C ALA A 334 -11.50 1.82 -28.37
N LEU A 335 -11.34 2.58 -27.28
CA LEU A 335 -12.35 3.54 -26.83
C LEU A 335 -12.63 4.59 -27.91
N GLN A 336 -11.59 5.12 -28.56
CA GLN A 336 -11.73 6.12 -29.62
C GLN A 336 -12.48 5.58 -30.85
N ILE A 337 -12.31 4.30 -31.21
CA ILE A 337 -13.04 3.62 -32.29
C ILE A 337 -14.54 3.52 -31.96
N PHE A 338 -14.89 3.28 -30.69
CA PHE A 338 -16.27 3.32 -30.24
C PHE A 338 -16.88 4.73 -30.24
N GLY A 339 -16.04 5.77 -30.18
CA GLY A 339 -16.48 7.16 -30.11
C GLY A 339 -17.28 7.44 -28.85
N GLY A 340 -18.37 8.21 -28.96
CA GLY A 340 -19.21 8.57 -27.82
C GLY A 340 -19.75 7.37 -27.03
N SER A 341 -20.04 6.25 -27.71
CA SER A 341 -20.50 5.01 -27.06
C SER A 341 -19.43 4.46 -26.10
N GLY A 342 -18.16 4.51 -26.48
CA GLY A 342 -17.05 3.95 -25.71
C GLY A 342 -16.77 4.69 -24.41
N TYR A 343 -17.31 5.90 -24.24
CA TYR A 343 -17.19 6.69 -23.02
C TYR A 343 -18.28 6.36 -21.99
N MET A 344 -19.32 5.63 -22.39
CA MET A 344 -20.43 5.28 -21.51
C MET A 344 -20.09 4.05 -20.65
N LYS A 345 -20.40 4.13 -19.35
CA LYS A 345 -20.35 2.96 -18.46
C LYS A 345 -21.24 1.85 -18.99
N GLY A 346 -20.77 0.60 -18.85
CA GLY A 346 -21.43 -0.58 -19.41
C GLY A 346 -20.78 -1.10 -20.69
N MET A 347 -19.96 -0.28 -21.36
CA MET A 347 -19.15 -0.75 -22.48
C MET A 347 -17.85 -1.38 -21.98
N GLU A 348 -17.51 -2.55 -22.53
CA GLU A 348 -16.31 -3.31 -22.15
C GLU A 348 -15.01 -2.48 -22.33
N VAL A 349 -14.95 -1.64 -23.37
CA VAL A 349 -13.78 -0.81 -23.66
C VAL A 349 -13.54 0.30 -22.61
N GLU A 350 -14.59 0.83 -21.97
CA GLU A 350 -14.43 1.80 -20.86
C GLU A 350 -13.82 1.12 -19.64
N ARG A 351 -14.32 -0.08 -19.30
CA ARG A 351 -13.78 -0.89 -18.20
C ARG A 351 -12.33 -1.28 -18.47
N ALA A 352 -12.04 -1.80 -19.67
CA ALA A 352 -10.70 -2.17 -20.08
C ALA A 352 -9.72 -0.99 -19.98
N TYR A 353 -10.15 0.23 -20.34
CA TYR A 353 -9.35 1.44 -20.19
C TYR A 353 -8.98 1.71 -18.73
N ARG A 354 -9.94 1.61 -17.81
CA ARG A 354 -9.71 1.80 -16.37
C ARG A 354 -8.81 0.70 -15.80
N ASP A 355 -9.03 -0.54 -16.20
CA ASP A 355 -8.28 -1.71 -15.74
C ASP A 355 -6.83 -1.68 -16.20
N ALA A 356 -6.57 -1.32 -17.47
CA ALA A 356 -5.21 -1.28 -18.02
C ALA A 356 -4.27 -0.32 -17.26
N LYS A 357 -4.81 0.74 -16.64
CA LYS A 357 -3.98 1.76 -15.97
C LYS A 357 -3.19 1.23 -14.79
N ILE A 358 -3.74 0.28 -14.03
CA ILE A 358 -3.04 -0.27 -12.87
C ILE A 358 -1.81 -1.10 -13.28
N CYS A 359 -1.82 -1.67 -14.49
CA CYS A 359 -0.72 -2.47 -15.02
C CYS A 359 0.58 -1.68 -15.17
N THR A 360 0.52 -0.34 -15.34
CA THR A 360 1.74 0.49 -15.38
C THR A 360 2.30 0.84 -14.00
N ILE A 361 1.58 0.49 -12.91
CA ILE A 361 1.84 0.97 -11.55
C ILE A 361 2.30 -0.16 -10.64
N TYR A 362 1.50 -1.21 -10.47
CA TYR A 362 1.82 -2.25 -9.50
C TYR A 362 2.84 -3.28 -9.99
N GLU A 363 3.34 -4.10 -9.06
CA GLU A 363 4.47 -5.03 -9.28
C GLU A 363 5.74 -4.35 -9.83
N GLY A 364 5.91 -3.09 -9.38
CA GLY A 364 6.93 -2.15 -9.83
C GLY A 364 6.40 -1.29 -10.98
N THR A 365 6.43 0.03 -10.80
CA THR A 365 6.00 0.97 -11.84
C THR A 365 6.85 0.82 -13.09
N ASN A 366 6.38 1.32 -14.24
CA ASN A 366 7.15 1.22 -15.47
C ASN A 366 8.47 2.00 -15.39
N GLU A 367 8.62 2.97 -14.49
CA GLU A 367 9.90 3.61 -14.15
C GLU A 367 10.82 2.61 -13.44
N ILE A 368 10.31 1.85 -12.47
CA ILE A 368 11.09 0.80 -11.79
C ILE A 368 11.50 -0.31 -12.74
N GLN A 369 10.64 -0.71 -13.68
CA GLN A 369 11.04 -1.67 -14.71
C GLN A 369 12.20 -1.12 -15.56
N ARG A 370 12.13 0.15 -15.96
CA ARG A 370 13.23 0.82 -16.68
C ARG A 370 14.50 0.90 -15.85
N VAL A 371 14.41 1.11 -14.54
CA VAL A 371 15.59 1.04 -13.63
C VAL A 371 16.21 -0.35 -13.63
N VAL A 372 15.41 -1.42 -13.57
CA VAL A 372 15.91 -2.81 -13.63
C VAL A 372 16.61 -3.08 -14.96
N ILE A 373 15.99 -2.68 -16.07
CA ILE A 373 16.54 -2.85 -17.42
C ILE A 373 17.83 -2.04 -17.58
N ALA A 374 17.82 -0.77 -17.21
CA ALA A 374 18.98 0.12 -17.32
C ALA A 374 20.14 -0.39 -16.46
N ALA A 375 19.88 -0.80 -15.22
CA ALA A 375 20.91 -1.34 -14.33
C ALA A 375 21.59 -2.59 -14.91
N HIS A 376 20.91 -3.36 -15.75
CA HIS A 376 21.51 -4.49 -16.46
C HIS A 376 22.33 -4.06 -17.68
N ILE A 377 21.83 -3.11 -18.47
CA ILE A 377 22.47 -2.69 -19.73
C ILE A 377 23.70 -1.80 -19.50
N VAL A 378 23.58 -0.81 -18.61
CA VAL A 378 24.64 0.19 -18.37
C VAL A 378 25.39 -0.04 -17.05
N GLY A 379 25.00 -1.06 -16.28
CA GLY A 379 25.51 -1.34 -14.94
C GLY A 379 24.75 -0.57 -13.85
N LYS A 380 24.91 -1.02 -12.60
CA LYS A 380 24.33 -0.32 -11.44
C LYS A 380 25.09 0.98 -11.22
N ALA A 381 24.36 2.07 -10.96
CA ALA A 381 24.97 3.29 -10.45
C ALA A 381 25.80 2.95 -9.19
N PRO A 382 27.01 3.52 -9.03
CA PRO A 382 27.74 3.40 -7.79
C PRO A 382 26.83 3.82 -6.64
N LYS A 383 26.80 3.04 -5.55
CA LYS A 383 26.18 3.51 -4.32
C LYS A 383 26.98 4.75 -3.91
N GLY A 384 26.45 5.95 -4.16
CA GLY A 384 27.05 7.16 -3.63
C GLY A 384 27.16 7.03 -2.11
N GLN A 385 28.13 7.72 -1.50
CA GLN A 385 28.19 7.98 -0.06
C GLN A 385 27.00 8.86 0.37
N SER A 386 25.77 8.53 -0.02
CA SER A 386 24.60 8.99 0.69
C SER A 386 24.62 8.21 1.99
N GLY A 387 25.16 8.84 3.03
CA GLY A 387 25.08 8.34 4.41
C GLY A 387 23.68 7.81 4.67
N ILE A 388 23.60 6.76 5.49
CA ILE A 388 22.36 6.12 5.91
C ILE A 388 21.36 7.23 6.23
N LYS A 389 20.48 7.55 5.27
CA LYS A 389 19.32 8.38 5.56
C LYS A 389 18.42 7.44 6.31
N THR A 390 18.62 7.39 7.63
CA THR A 390 17.55 7.11 8.57
C THR A 390 16.52 8.21 8.33
N SER A 391 15.73 8.05 7.28
CA SER A 391 14.51 8.81 7.14
C SER A 391 13.55 8.22 8.17
N GLN A 392 13.80 8.50 9.45
CA GLN A 392 12.74 8.54 10.43
C GLN A 392 11.83 9.66 9.93
N HIS A 393 10.91 9.30 9.03
CA HIS A 393 9.84 10.19 8.65
C HIS A 393 9.10 10.47 9.95
N GLY A 394 9.26 11.68 10.47
CA GLY A 394 8.46 12.14 11.60
C GLY A 394 6.97 12.00 11.26
N PRO A 395 6.07 12.04 12.27
CA PRO A 395 4.64 11.92 12.03
C PRO A 395 4.18 12.84 10.89
N ALA A 396 3.19 12.43 10.10
CA ALA A 396 2.69 13.20 8.94
C ALA A 396 2.28 14.63 9.31
N THR A 397 2.00 14.89 10.58
CA THR A 397 1.63 16.20 11.12
C THR A 397 2.79 16.96 11.80
N GLY A 398 4.02 16.46 11.72
CA GLY A 398 5.20 16.95 12.42
C GLY A 398 5.29 16.47 13.87
N TYR A 399 6.18 17.07 14.68
CA TYR A 399 6.30 16.75 16.11
C TYR A 399 4.97 16.91 16.84
N ARG A 400 4.70 15.98 17.76
CA ARG A 400 3.50 15.93 18.60
C ARG A 400 3.87 15.44 19.99
N LYS A 401 3.13 15.86 21.01
CA LYS A 401 3.35 15.45 22.41
C LYS A 401 3.15 13.94 22.64
N LYS A 402 2.27 13.29 21.86
CA LYS A 402 1.98 11.84 21.92
C LYS A 402 1.59 11.32 23.30
N ILE A 403 0.87 12.13 24.09
CA ILE A 403 0.38 11.72 25.41
C ILE A 403 -0.95 11.00 25.23
N VAL A 404 -0.97 9.68 25.45
CA VAL A 404 -2.18 8.86 25.30
C VAL A 404 -2.66 8.35 26.67
N PHE A 405 -3.88 8.73 27.04
CA PHE A 405 -4.57 8.30 28.25
C PHE A 405 -5.27 6.96 27.98
N ASN A 406 -4.56 5.85 28.24
CA ASN A 406 -5.05 4.49 28.01
C ASN A 406 -5.36 3.69 29.30
N LYS A 407 -4.95 4.19 30.47
CA LYS A 407 -5.20 3.58 31.79
C LYS A 407 -6.19 4.42 32.62
N GLY A 408 -6.84 3.79 33.60
CA GLY A 408 -7.86 4.42 34.45
C GLY A 408 -9.27 4.37 33.86
N THR A 409 -10.23 4.90 34.62
CA THR A 409 -11.62 5.06 34.21
C THR A 409 -11.76 6.12 33.12
N SER A 410 -12.83 6.05 32.34
CA SER A 410 -13.14 7.04 31.29
C SER A 410 -13.19 8.47 31.82
N LYS A 411 -13.70 8.66 33.04
CA LYS A 411 -13.73 9.97 33.71
C LYS A 411 -12.34 10.49 34.03
N GLU A 412 -11.46 9.66 34.60
CA GLU A 412 -10.07 10.05 34.90
C GLU A 412 -9.30 10.43 33.64
N LYS A 413 -9.51 9.70 32.53
CA LYS A 413 -8.91 10.01 31.23
C LYS A 413 -9.38 11.37 30.71
N VAL A 414 -10.67 11.66 30.81
CA VAL A 414 -11.27 12.94 30.40
C VAL A 414 -10.77 14.09 31.27
N ASP A 415 -10.75 13.93 32.59
CA ASP A 415 -10.28 14.96 33.52
C ASP A 415 -8.80 15.31 33.26
N ALA A 416 -7.96 14.30 32.98
CA ALA A 416 -6.56 14.49 32.61
C ALA A 416 -6.40 15.26 31.29
N LEU A 417 -7.21 14.94 30.27
CA LEU A 417 -7.21 15.67 29.00
C LEU A 417 -7.63 17.14 29.19
N VAL A 418 -8.73 17.40 29.90
CA VAL A 418 -9.24 18.76 30.12
C VAL A 418 -8.24 19.59 30.92
N LYS A 419 -7.59 18.99 31.93
CA LYS A 419 -6.51 19.64 32.68
C LYS A 419 -5.35 20.02 31.75
N ALA A 420 -4.88 19.09 30.91
CA ALA A 420 -3.78 19.34 29.98
C ALA A 420 -4.10 20.43 28.94
N LEU A 421 -5.34 20.47 28.42
CA LEU A 421 -5.78 21.51 27.49
C LEU A 421 -5.85 22.90 28.18
N LYS A 422 -6.30 22.96 29.43
CA LYS A 422 -6.28 24.22 30.22
C LYS A 422 -4.86 24.69 30.49
N GLU A 423 -3.94 23.77 30.82
CA GLU A 423 -2.50 24.08 31.00
C GLU A 423 -1.85 24.58 29.71
N ASP A 424 -2.29 24.08 28.55
CA ASP A 424 -1.88 24.58 27.24
C ASP A 424 -2.49 25.95 26.88
N GLY A 425 -3.39 26.47 27.70
CA GLY A 425 -3.99 27.81 27.54
C GLY A 425 -5.31 27.82 26.75
N TYR A 426 -5.98 26.68 26.57
CA TYR A 426 -7.30 26.65 25.92
C TYR A 426 -8.41 27.16 26.85
N ASP A 427 -9.10 28.22 26.41
CA ASP A 427 -10.27 28.78 27.07
C ASP A 427 -11.57 28.27 26.42
N PHE A 428 -12.33 27.45 27.14
CA PHE A 428 -13.61 26.90 26.70
C PHE A 428 -14.82 27.76 27.11
N THR A 429 -14.62 28.98 27.58
CA THR A 429 -15.72 29.94 27.86
C THR A 429 -16.16 30.74 26.63
N VAL A 430 -15.37 30.70 25.56
CA VAL A 430 -15.66 31.32 24.25
C VAL A 430 -15.95 30.26 23.19
N GLY A 431 -16.65 30.64 22.12
CA GLY A 431 -16.94 29.75 21.01
C GLY A 431 -17.23 30.43 19.68
N ILE A 432 -17.24 29.62 18.63
CA ILE A 432 -17.62 29.99 17.27
C ILE A 432 -18.88 29.22 16.85
N PRO A 433 -19.65 29.73 15.88
CA PRO A 433 -20.75 28.98 15.29
C PRO A 433 -20.30 27.63 14.73
N ILE A 434 -21.11 26.60 14.95
CA ILE A 434 -20.81 25.21 14.55
C ILE A 434 -20.61 25.07 13.03
N ASP A 435 -21.20 25.98 12.28
CA ASP A 435 -21.18 26.06 10.84
C ASP A 435 -20.07 27.00 10.30
N THR A 436 -19.18 27.52 11.14
CA THR A 436 -18.02 28.30 10.70
C THR A 436 -17.20 27.51 9.67
N PRO A 437 -16.82 28.10 8.52
CA PRO A 437 -15.98 27.42 7.53
C PRO A 437 -14.67 26.89 8.16
N ILE A 438 -14.30 25.65 7.85
CA ILE A 438 -13.15 24.95 8.46
C ILE A 438 -11.84 25.75 8.38
N ASN A 439 -11.62 26.44 7.26
CA ASN A 439 -10.41 27.24 7.04
C ASN A 439 -10.37 28.55 7.87
N LYS A 440 -11.51 28.98 8.41
CA LYS A 440 -11.67 30.15 9.29
C LYS A 440 -11.90 29.76 10.75
N ALA A 441 -12.17 28.49 11.02
CA ALA A 441 -12.46 28.01 12.36
C ALA A 441 -11.19 28.00 13.23
N GLU A 442 -11.28 28.55 14.44
CA GLU A 442 -10.23 28.42 15.44
C GLU A 442 -10.15 26.99 15.97
N ARG A 443 -11.29 26.32 16.12
CA ARG A 443 -11.40 24.97 16.67
C ARG A 443 -12.33 24.14 15.81
N VAL A 444 -11.99 22.87 15.65
CA VAL A 444 -12.83 21.91 14.92
C VAL A 444 -12.97 20.63 15.74
N VAL A 445 -14.21 20.19 15.93
CA VAL A 445 -14.52 18.81 16.31
C VAL A 445 -14.82 18.04 15.02
N SER A 446 -14.00 17.05 14.71
CA SER A 446 -14.06 16.32 13.46
C SER A 446 -14.40 14.85 13.68
N ILE A 447 -15.32 14.33 12.86
CA ILE A 447 -15.85 12.97 12.98
C ILE A 447 -15.29 12.00 11.96
N GLY A 448 -14.95 10.81 12.43
CA GLY A 448 -14.56 9.67 11.62
C GLY A 448 -15.63 8.60 11.58
N MET A 449 -15.32 7.52 10.85
CA MET A 449 -16.21 6.36 10.74
C MET A 449 -16.49 5.67 12.08
N GLY A 450 -15.61 5.85 13.08
CA GLY A 450 -15.82 5.32 14.42
C GLY A 450 -17.06 5.87 15.14
N VAL A 451 -17.66 6.98 14.65
CA VAL A 451 -18.91 7.53 15.22
C VAL A 451 -20.10 6.57 15.05
N GLY A 452 -20.06 5.66 14.07
CA GLY A 452 -21.11 4.68 13.85
C GLY A 452 -22.43 5.28 13.33
N LYS A 453 -23.53 5.05 14.06
CA LYS A 453 -24.89 5.44 13.65
C LYS A 453 -25.08 6.95 13.64
N ARG A 454 -25.99 7.45 12.79
CA ARG A 454 -26.28 8.89 12.65
C ARG A 454 -26.74 9.53 13.95
N GLU A 455 -27.41 8.80 14.84
CA GLU A 455 -27.87 9.26 16.15
C GLU A 455 -26.72 9.80 17.02
N ASN A 456 -25.52 9.22 16.88
CA ASN A 456 -24.33 9.65 17.63
C ASN A 456 -23.80 11.03 17.17
N MET A 457 -24.31 11.59 16.07
CA MET A 457 -24.02 12.97 15.67
C MET A 457 -24.43 13.98 16.73
N LYS A 458 -25.49 13.68 17.49
CA LYS A 458 -25.95 14.59 18.54
C LYS A 458 -24.88 14.80 19.62
N LEU A 459 -24.19 13.73 20.01
CA LEU A 459 -23.07 13.78 20.95
C LEU A 459 -21.94 14.68 20.45
N ILE A 460 -21.65 14.63 19.15
CA ILE A 460 -20.61 15.42 18.50
C ILE A 460 -21.02 16.90 18.41
N GLU A 461 -22.27 17.18 18.07
CA GLU A 461 -22.82 18.54 18.06
C GLU A 461 -22.73 19.17 19.44
N ASP A 462 -23.13 18.44 20.47
CA ASP A 462 -23.07 18.91 21.85
C ASP A 462 -21.62 19.17 22.29
N LEU A 463 -20.68 18.27 21.94
CA LEU A 463 -19.25 18.48 22.16
C LEU A 463 -18.72 19.70 21.39
N ALA A 464 -19.11 19.89 20.14
CA ALA A 464 -18.66 21.03 19.32
C ALA A 464 -19.13 22.36 19.92
N VAL A 465 -20.37 22.43 20.39
CA VAL A 465 -20.90 23.60 21.12
C VAL A 465 -20.08 23.85 22.38
N GLN A 466 -19.83 22.82 23.19
CA GLN A 466 -19.09 22.99 24.46
C GLN A 466 -17.60 23.28 24.27
N ALA A 467 -16.99 22.74 23.22
CA ALA A 467 -15.61 23.04 22.85
C ALA A 467 -15.46 24.43 22.19
N GLY A 468 -16.57 25.08 21.81
CA GLY A 468 -16.57 26.32 21.06
C GLY A 468 -15.98 26.13 19.67
N ALA A 469 -16.40 25.09 18.95
CA ALA A 469 -15.78 24.59 17.73
C ALA A 469 -16.76 24.42 16.57
N ALA A 470 -16.24 24.51 15.35
CA ALA A 470 -16.97 24.10 14.16
C ALA A 470 -17.00 22.58 14.02
N ILE A 471 -18.01 22.04 13.33
CA ILE A 471 -18.01 20.62 12.94
C ILE A 471 -17.22 20.43 11.66
N GLY A 472 -16.31 19.45 11.68
CA GLY A 472 -15.65 18.90 10.50
C GLY A 472 -15.89 17.38 10.40
N SER A 473 -15.38 16.77 9.35
CA SER A 473 -15.43 15.31 9.21
C SER A 473 -14.28 14.72 8.40
N SER A 474 -14.14 13.40 8.46
CA SER A 474 -13.44 12.61 7.45
C SER A 474 -14.25 12.52 6.14
N ARG A 475 -13.57 12.15 5.06
CA ARG A 475 -14.18 12.01 3.72
C ARG A 475 -15.35 11.02 3.71
N PRO A 476 -15.21 9.80 4.25
CA PRO A 476 -16.29 8.81 4.18
C PRO A 476 -17.56 9.26 4.92
N VAL A 477 -17.41 10.06 5.99
CA VAL A 477 -18.57 10.56 6.74
C VAL A 477 -19.36 11.61 5.93
N ALA A 478 -18.68 12.44 5.13
CA ALA A 478 -19.34 13.43 4.28
C ALA A 478 -19.84 12.85 2.95
N GLU A 479 -19.01 12.05 2.26
CA GLU A 479 -19.34 11.51 0.93
C GLU A 479 -20.23 10.28 0.99
N THR A 480 -19.91 9.31 1.84
CA THR A 480 -20.61 8.02 1.91
C THR A 480 -21.80 8.08 2.85
N LEU A 481 -21.57 8.48 4.11
CA LEU A 481 -22.65 8.52 5.12
C LEU A 481 -23.55 9.74 4.99
N LYS A 482 -23.04 10.83 4.39
CA LYS A 482 -23.74 12.11 4.22
C LYS A 482 -24.28 12.67 5.54
N TYR A 483 -23.55 12.46 6.64
CA TYR A 483 -23.94 12.99 7.96
C TYR A 483 -23.71 14.50 8.05
N VAL A 484 -22.73 15.02 7.33
CA VAL A 484 -22.43 16.45 7.20
C VAL A 484 -22.23 16.81 5.71
N PRO A 485 -22.39 18.09 5.33
CA PRO A 485 -22.13 18.52 3.95
C PRO A 485 -20.68 18.33 3.51
N LEU A 486 -20.44 18.16 2.21
CA LEU A 486 -19.10 17.91 1.63
C LEU A 486 -18.07 18.99 1.97
N ASN A 487 -18.49 20.24 2.20
CA ASN A 487 -17.60 21.33 2.58
C ASN A 487 -17.07 21.23 4.03
N ARG A 488 -17.52 20.23 4.81
CA ARG A 488 -17.01 19.94 6.16
C ARG A 488 -15.88 18.93 6.20
N PHE A 489 -15.66 18.20 5.11
CA PHE A 489 -14.60 17.21 5.03
C PHE A 489 -13.21 17.87 5.11
N VAL A 490 -12.38 17.40 6.05
CA VAL A 490 -10.99 17.78 6.26
C VAL A 490 -10.05 16.71 5.72
N GLY A 491 -9.12 17.07 4.83
CA GLY A 491 -8.17 16.11 4.27
C GLY A 491 -7.39 16.62 3.06
N MET A 492 -6.74 15.72 2.32
CA MET A 492 -5.88 16.03 1.19
C MET A 492 -6.64 16.78 0.09
N SER A 493 -7.78 16.20 -0.32
CA SER A 493 -8.72 16.73 -1.32
C SER A 493 -9.87 17.55 -0.70
N GLY A 494 -9.86 17.74 0.63
CA GLY A 494 -10.88 18.47 1.38
C GLY A 494 -10.39 19.82 1.88
N GLN A 495 -11.07 20.34 2.90
CA GLN A 495 -10.64 21.54 3.61
C GLN A 495 -9.33 21.31 4.38
N LYS A 496 -8.54 22.37 4.52
CA LYS A 496 -7.35 22.39 5.38
C LYS A 496 -7.68 23.11 6.68
N PHE A 497 -7.43 22.46 7.81
CA PHE A 497 -7.57 23.08 9.10
C PHE A 497 -6.22 23.63 9.57
N LYS A 498 -6.19 24.94 9.85
CA LYS A 498 -5.02 25.67 10.35
C LYS A 498 -5.28 26.31 11.71
N GLY A 499 -6.40 26.02 12.35
CA GLY A 499 -6.75 26.57 13.66
C GLY A 499 -5.93 25.98 14.81
N ASN A 500 -6.31 26.33 16.03
CA ASN A 500 -5.57 25.97 17.23
C ASN A 500 -5.88 24.53 17.68
N LEU A 501 -7.16 24.19 17.84
CA LEU A 501 -7.57 22.90 18.41
C LEU A 501 -8.32 22.03 17.41
N TYR A 502 -7.81 20.83 17.16
CA TYR A 502 -8.49 19.81 16.35
C TYR A 502 -8.82 18.59 17.21
N ILE A 503 -10.11 18.31 17.43
CA ILE A 503 -10.58 17.14 18.19
C ILE A 503 -11.09 16.09 17.21
N ALA A 504 -10.31 15.03 17.01
CA ALA A 504 -10.60 13.92 16.11
C ALA A 504 -11.34 12.80 16.85
N CYS A 505 -12.64 12.66 16.58
CA CYS A 505 -13.52 11.65 17.19
C CYS A 505 -13.73 10.47 16.23
N GLY A 506 -13.18 9.30 16.53
CA GLY A 506 -13.36 8.07 15.73
C GLY A 506 -12.66 8.10 14.38
N ILE A 507 -11.64 8.94 14.23
CA ILE A 507 -10.84 9.04 13.00
C ILE A 507 -9.65 8.09 13.11
N SER A 508 -9.46 7.21 12.13
CA SER A 508 -8.37 6.23 12.13
C SER A 508 -6.99 6.89 11.98
N GLY A 509 -6.91 8.01 11.25
CA GLY A 509 -5.65 8.69 10.93
C GLY A 509 -5.08 8.31 9.55
N ALA A 510 -5.93 7.97 8.58
CA ALA A 510 -5.51 7.78 7.20
C ALA A 510 -4.68 8.98 6.70
N GLY A 511 -3.58 8.72 5.99
CA GLY A 511 -2.64 9.77 5.56
C GLY A 511 -3.30 10.93 4.79
N GLN A 512 -4.33 10.66 4.00
CA GLN A 512 -5.11 11.70 3.33
C GLN A 512 -5.77 12.68 4.31
N HIS A 513 -6.30 12.20 5.43
CA HIS A 513 -6.88 13.05 6.46
C HIS A 513 -5.80 13.85 7.19
N LEU A 514 -4.68 13.20 7.56
CA LEU A 514 -3.56 13.82 8.26
C LEU A 514 -2.98 15.01 7.46
N LYS A 515 -2.89 14.90 6.13
CA LYS A 515 -2.50 16.01 5.24
C LYS A 515 -3.47 17.21 5.27
N GLY A 516 -4.64 17.08 5.88
CA GLY A 516 -5.60 18.16 6.10
C GLY A 516 -5.37 18.96 7.39
N ILE A 517 -4.63 18.39 8.35
CA ILE A 517 -4.45 18.93 9.72
C ILE A 517 -2.97 19.16 10.07
N VAL A 518 -2.10 19.17 9.06
CA VAL A 518 -0.63 19.38 9.19
C VAL A 518 -0.29 20.69 9.87
N ASP A 519 -1.20 21.67 9.89
CA ASP A 519 -1.01 23.02 10.47
C ASP A 519 -1.82 23.25 11.77
N ALA A 520 -2.57 22.27 12.28
CA ALA A 520 -3.28 22.34 13.57
C ALA A 520 -2.33 22.56 14.77
N SER A 521 -2.58 23.51 15.67
CA SER A 521 -1.62 23.73 16.78
C SER A 521 -1.60 22.58 17.78
N THR A 522 -2.77 22.04 18.11
CA THR A 522 -2.96 20.88 18.98
C THR A 522 -3.95 19.92 18.33
N ILE A 523 -3.62 18.64 18.32
CA ILE A 523 -4.51 17.57 17.87
C ILE A 523 -4.85 16.68 19.07
N VAL A 524 -6.14 16.54 19.35
CA VAL A 524 -6.71 15.58 20.31
C VAL A 524 -7.34 14.45 19.52
N ALA A 525 -7.06 13.21 19.89
CA ALA A 525 -7.67 12.03 19.27
C ALA A 525 -8.46 11.21 20.29
N ILE A 526 -9.66 10.79 19.91
CA ILE A 526 -10.48 9.86 20.69
C ILE A 526 -10.81 8.69 19.78
N ASN A 527 -10.33 7.50 20.13
CA ASN A 527 -10.54 6.30 19.34
C ASN A 527 -10.64 5.07 20.25
N ILE A 528 -11.49 4.11 19.88
CA ILE A 528 -11.62 2.85 20.59
C ILE A 528 -10.43 1.93 20.32
N ASP A 529 -9.85 2.02 19.12
CA ASP A 529 -8.66 1.26 18.73
C ASP A 529 -7.39 1.92 19.27
N PRO A 530 -6.69 1.33 20.26
CA PRO A 530 -5.45 1.89 20.83
C PRO A 530 -4.34 2.09 19.82
N ASN A 531 -4.38 1.39 18.67
CA ASN A 531 -3.35 1.42 17.65
C ASN A 531 -3.67 2.36 16.48
N ALA A 532 -4.80 3.08 16.53
CA ALA A 532 -5.17 4.00 15.47
C ALA A 532 -4.04 5.00 15.14
N LYS A 533 -3.66 5.09 13.86
CA LYS A 533 -2.60 5.98 13.33
C LYS A 533 -2.72 7.42 13.81
N ILE A 534 -3.94 7.88 14.09
CA ILE A 534 -4.19 9.24 14.59
C ILE A 534 -3.43 9.52 15.90
N PHE A 535 -3.23 8.53 16.78
CA PHE A 535 -2.50 8.72 18.05
C PHE A 535 -1.03 9.06 17.84
N LYS A 536 -0.38 8.47 16.82
CA LYS A 536 1.00 8.81 16.43
C LYS A 536 1.12 10.26 15.90
N ASN A 537 -0.01 10.86 15.51
CA ASN A 537 -0.13 12.19 14.91
C ASN A 537 -0.90 13.18 15.80
N ALA A 538 -1.16 12.82 17.07
CA ALA A 538 -1.89 13.63 18.03
C ALA A 538 -1.00 14.06 19.20
N ASP A 539 -1.30 15.22 19.78
CA ASP A 539 -0.67 15.70 21.00
C ASP A 539 -1.25 14.96 22.21
N TYR A 540 -2.57 14.79 22.23
CA TYR A 540 -3.30 14.09 23.27
C TYR A 540 -4.20 13.01 22.67
N GLY A 541 -4.32 11.87 23.35
CA GLY A 541 -5.17 10.76 22.93
C GLY A 541 -5.97 10.18 24.09
N ILE A 542 -7.22 9.80 23.86
CA ILE A 542 -8.00 8.94 24.76
C ILE A 542 -8.32 7.64 24.03
N VAL A 543 -7.94 6.51 24.63
CA VAL A 543 -8.40 5.18 24.19
C VAL A 543 -9.70 4.85 24.93
N GLY A 544 -10.81 4.80 24.20
CA GLY A 544 -12.14 4.51 24.75
C GLY A 544 -13.27 4.66 23.73
N ASP A 545 -14.45 4.15 24.08
CA ASP A 545 -15.65 4.26 23.26
C ASP A 545 -16.12 5.72 23.18
N LEU A 546 -16.43 6.21 21.98
CA LEU A 546 -16.93 7.56 21.78
C LEU A 546 -18.24 7.83 22.54
N VAL A 547 -19.14 6.85 22.62
CA VAL A 547 -20.42 6.98 23.29
C VAL A 547 -20.24 7.16 24.80
N GLU A 548 -19.12 6.72 25.35
CA GLU A 548 -18.77 6.91 26.77
C GLU A 548 -17.93 8.18 26.98
N ILE A 549 -16.90 8.39 26.16
CA ILE A 549 -15.93 9.49 26.32
C ILE A 549 -16.53 10.85 25.96
N VAL A 550 -17.29 10.94 24.86
CA VAL A 550 -17.79 12.23 24.33
C VAL A 550 -18.75 12.91 25.31
N PRO A 551 -19.74 12.23 25.94
CA PRO A 551 -20.60 12.87 26.93
C PRO A 551 -19.83 13.37 28.16
N LEU A 552 -18.87 12.59 28.65
CA LEU A 552 -18.04 12.98 29.79
C LEU A 552 -17.18 14.21 29.46
N LEU A 553 -16.57 14.24 28.27
CA LEU A 553 -15.79 15.38 27.80
C LEU A 553 -16.68 16.61 27.63
N THR A 554 -17.88 16.45 27.06
CA THR A 554 -18.85 17.53 26.88
C THR A 554 -19.22 18.15 28.22
N ALA A 555 -19.54 17.33 29.23
CA ALA A 555 -19.84 17.79 30.58
C ALA A 555 -18.65 18.47 31.26
N ALA A 556 -17.43 17.98 31.05
CA ALA A 556 -16.22 18.57 31.64
C ALA A 556 -15.80 19.93 31.00
N LEU A 557 -16.24 20.20 29.77
CA LEU A 557 -16.04 21.48 29.08
C LEU A 557 -17.19 22.47 29.31
N ASP A 558 -18.31 22.02 29.88
CA ASP A 558 -19.44 22.86 30.24
C ASP A 558 -19.17 23.60 31.55
N ASN A 559 -19.31 24.92 31.51
CA ASN A 559 -19.19 25.80 32.67
C ASN A 559 -20.55 26.33 33.15
N GLY A 560 -21.66 25.80 32.61
CA GLY A 560 -23.03 26.18 32.93
C GLY A 560 -23.42 27.57 32.44
N GLN A 561 -22.64 28.18 31.55
CA GLN A 561 -22.88 29.51 31.01
C GLN A 561 -22.86 29.50 29.47
N PRO A 562 -23.66 30.35 28.78
CA PRO A 562 -23.57 30.51 27.34
C PRO A 562 -22.15 30.93 26.92
N LYS A 563 -21.63 30.31 25.85
CA LYS A 563 -20.31 30.66 25.31
C LYS A 563 -20.33 32.10 24.79
N LYS A 564 -19.30 32.88 25.15
CA LYS A 564 -19.09 34.23 24.60
C LYS A 564 -18.57 34.12 23.17
N GLU A 565 -18.80 35.16 22.36
CA GLU A 565 -18.24 35.22 21.02
C GLU A 565 -16.70 35.19 21.08
N ALA A 566 -16.08 34.28 20.33
CA ALA A 566 -14.64 34.14 20.31
C ALA A 566 -13.98 35.39 19.68
N PRO A 567 -12.86 35.88 20.25
CA PRO A 567 -12.08 36.94 19.63
C PRO A 567 -11.49 36.47 18.28
N PRO A 568 -10.99 37.39 17.42
CA PRO A 568 -10.31 36.99 16.19
C PRO A 568 -9.19 35.97 16.46
N MET A 569 -9.15 34.90 15.66
CA MET A 569 -8.22 33.78 15.85
C MET A 569 -6.76 34.27 15.95
N LYS A 570 -6.16 34.07 17.13
CA LYS A 570 -4.71 34.21 17.33
C LYS A 570 -4.06 32.83 17.33
N LYS A 571 -3.16 32.59 16.38
CA LYS A 571 -2.51 31.29 16.21
C LYS A 571 -1.60 30.97 17.40
N MET A 572 -1.85 29.85 18.07
CA MET A 572 -1.01 29.32 19.15
C MET A 572 0.26 28.70 18.56
N LYS A 573 1.42 28.98 19.17
CA LYS A 573 2.68 28.34 18.80
C LYS A 573 2.65 26.87 19.17
N ARG A 574 3.11 26.02 18.25
CA ARG A 574 3.29 24.58 18.53
C ARG A 574 4.42 24.38 19.52
N ALA A 575 4.24 23.43 20.43
CA ALA A 575 5.33 22.93 21.26
C ALA A 575 6.33 22.22 20.33
N VAL A 576 7.51 22.81 20.15
CA VAL A 576 8.63 22.16 19.46
C VAL A 576 9.65 21.83 20.55
N PRO A 577 10.18 20.59 20.62
CA PRO A 577 11.23 20.29 21.58
C PRO A 577 12.43 21.19 21.28
N LYS A 578 13.00 21.80 22.33
CA LYS A 578 14.28 22.51 22.20
C LYS A 578 15.31 21.48 21.71
N LYS A 579 16.04 21.79 20.64
CA LYS A 579 17.18 20.97 20.21
C LYS A 579 18.13 20.85 21.41
N VAL A 580 18.34 19.64 21.90
CA VAL A 580 19.40 19.35 22.85
C VAL A 580 20.69 19.43 22.04
N VAL A 581 21.48 20.48 22.26
CA VAL A 581 22.84 20.55 21.74
C VAL A 581 23.63 19.51 22.53
N PRO A 582 24.27 18.53 21.87
CA PRO A 582 25.04 17.54 22.62
C PRO A 582 26.22 18.20 23.33
N ASN A 583 26.53 17.73 24.54
CA ASN A 583 27.54 18.30 25.44
C ASN A 583 28.79 17.41 25.47
N TRP A 584 29.45 17.23 24.33
CA TRP A 584 30.74 16.54 24.25
C TRP A 584 31.85 17.51 23.83
N LYS A 585 33.06 17.24 24.30
CA LYS A 585 34.26 18.01 24.01
C LYS A 585 34.68 17.85 22.55
N HIS A 586 35.23 18.89 21.95
CA HIS A 586 35.65 18.92 20.55
C HIS A 586 37.11 18.47 20.43
N TYR A 587 37.39 17.59 19.48
CA TYR A 587 38.75 17.09 19.22
C TYR A 587 39.10 17.27 17.75
N VAL A 588 40.23 17.92 17.49
CA VAL A 588 40.68 18.28 16.14
C VAL A 588 42.06 17.70 15.89
N CYS A 589 42.24 17.03 14.75
CA CYS A 589 43.53 16.51 14.31
C CYS A 589 44.48 17.67 14.00
N ASN A 590 45.64 17.71 14.67
CA ASN A 590 46.63 18.76 14.47
C ASN A 590 47.32 18.70 13.09
N GLY A 591 47.29 17.54 12.41
CA GLY A 591 47.89 17.35 11.10
C GLY A 591 47.07 17.93 9.94
N CYS A 592 45.76 17.68 9.91
CA CYS A 592 44.90 18.06 8.78
C CYS A 592 43.67 18.91 9.14
N GLY A 593 43.43 19.16 10.44
CA GLY A 593 42.27 19.90 10.91
C GLY A 593 40.95 19.10 10.90
N TYR A 594 41.01 17.78 10.70
CA TYR A 594 39.82 16.93 10.79
C TYR A 594 39.23 16.95 12.20
N GLU A 595 37.95 17.26 12.31
CA GLU A 595 37.20 17.29 13.57
C GLU A 595 36.43 15.97 13.75
N TYR A 596 36.62 15.31 14.88
CA TYR A 596 35.86 14.11 15.21
C TYR A 596 34.48 14.49 15.76
N ASP A 597 33.41 14.00 15.14
CA ASP A 597 32.04 14.17 15.61
C ASP A 597 31.50 12.85 16.22
N PRO A 598 31.37 12.77 17.57
CA PRO A 598 30.75 11.64 18.25
C PRO A 598 29.35 11.29 17.73
N ALA A 599 28.56 12.22 17.18
CA ALA A 599 27.25 11.88 16.61
C ALA A 599 27.34 11.04 15.33
N VAL A 600 28.49 11.06 14.67
CA VAL A 600 28.73 10.41 13.38
C VAL A 600 29.65 9.19 13.54
N GLY A 601 30.60 9.25 14.47
CA GLY A 601 31.63 8.21 14.63
C GLY A 601 32.63 8.21 13.47
N ASP A 602 33.30 7.08 13.25
CA ASP A 602 34.16 6.82 12.09
C ASP A 602 33.92 5.39 11.57
N PRO A 603 32.96 5.18 10.65
CA PRO A 603 32.58 3.85 10.16
C PRO A 603 33.69 3.11 9.40
N GLU A 604 34.64 3.82 8.79
CA GLU A 604 35.77 3.18 8.07
C GLU A 604 36.83 2.67 9.06
N GLY A 605 36.98 3.35 10.21
CA GLY A 605 37.78 2.91 11.35
C GLY A 605 37.03 2.04 12.37
N GLU A 606 35.85 1.51 12.01
CA GLU A 606 34.99 0.69 12.89
C GLU A 606 34.50 1.39 14.18
N ILE A 607 34.46 2.73 14.21
CA ILE A 607 33.97 3.52 15.34
C ILE A 607 32.50 3.89 15.13
N ASN A 608 31.62 3.37 15.99
CA ASN A 608 30.18 3.61 15.87
C ASN A 608 29.77 5.05 16.24
N PRO A 609 28.69 5.58 15.62
CA PRO A 609 28.02 6.79 16.08
C PRO A 609 27.63 6.71 17.58
N GLY A 610 27.93 7.75 18.33
CA GLY A 610 27.74 7.88 19.78
C GLY A 610 29.01 7.65 20.61
N THR A 611 30.13 7.26 19.99
CA THR A 611 31.39 7.01 20.70
C THR A 611 32.07 8.33 21.04
N LEU A 612 32.39 8.57 22.32
CA LEU A 612 33.15 9.75 22.73
C LEU A 612 34.62 9.59 22.33
N PHE A 613 35.31 10.68 22.00
CA PHE A 613 36.70 10.65 21.54
C PHE A 613 37.65 9.94 22.52
N GLU A 614 37.43 10.13 23.83
CA GLU A 614 38.17 9.47 24.90
C GLU A 614 38.12 7.92 24.79
N ASN A 615 37.00 7.38 24.31
CA ASN A 615 36.70 5.95 24.22
C ASN A 615 37.09 5.30 22.88
N ILE A 616 37.67 6.06 21.94
CA ILE A 616 38.21 5.50 20.69
C ILE A 616 39.47 4.66 21.00
N PRO A 617 39.71 3.49 20.37
CA PRO A 617 40.97 2.73 20.53
C PRO A 617 42.23 3.57 20.21
N GLU A 618 43.36 3.30 20.86
CA GLU A 618 44.60 4.07 20.61
C GLU A 618 45.15 3.86 19.19
N GLU A 619 44.98 2.65 18.65
CA GLU A 619 45.31 2.27 17.27
C GLU A 619 44.43 2.90 16.19
N TRP A 620 43.41 3.69 16.54
CA TRP A 620 42.61 4.44 15.57
C TRP A 620 43.42 5.61 14.99
N THR A 621 43.34 5.79 13.67
CA THR A 621 44.02 6.88 12.96
C THR A 621 43.02 7.84 12.32
N CYS A 622 43.42 9.09 12.15
CA CYS A 622 42.64 10.13 11.51
C CYS A 622 42.22 9.68 10.10
N PRO A 623 40.93 9.61 9.77
CA PRO A 623 40.48 9.13 8.46
C PRO A 623 40.86 10.05 7.31
N ALA A 624 41.21 11.31 7.60
CA ALA A 624 41.60 12.29 6.58
C ALA A 624 43.10 12.26 6.23
N CYS A 625 43.99 11.94 7.18
CA CYS A 625 45.44 12.03 6.96
C CYS A 625 46.27 10.88 7.54
N GLY A 626 45.65 9.92 8.23
CA GLY A 626 46.31 8.74 8.80
C GLY A 626 47.14 8.98 10.06
N GLU A 627 47.10 10.18 10.64
CA GLU A 627 47.78 10.49 11.90
C GLU A 627 47.17 9.71 13.07
N GLU A 628 47.98 9.32 14.04
CA GLU A 628 47.52 8.56 15.21
C GLU A 628 46.57 9.38 16.09
N LYS A 629 45.71 8.72 16.87
CA LYS A 629 44.77 9.36 17.82
C LYS A 629 45.45 10.41 18.71
N GLY A 630 46.71 10.17 19.10
CA GLY A 630 47.52 11.09 19.92
C GLY A 630 47.82 12.46 19.27
N ALA A 631 47.62 12.60 17.95
CA ALA A 631 47.78 13.86 17.23
C ALA A 631 46.54 14.77 17.28
N PHE A 632 45.45 14.35 17.95
CA PHE A 632 44.28 15.19 18.17
C PHE A 632 44.40 16.02 19.43
N ILE A 633 43.97 17.28 19.34
CA ILE A 633 43.94 18.22 20.45
C ILE A 633 42.50 18.52 20.86
N GLU A 634 42.24 18.57 22.17
CA GLU A 634 40.98 19.05 22.73
C GLU A 634 40.87 20.57 22.49
N CYS A 635 39.77 21.01 21.90
CA CYS A 635 39.49 22.40 21.53
C CYS A 635 38.41 23.04 22.41
#